data_AF-A0A7S1QVW0-F1
#
_entry.id   AF-A0A7S1QVW0-F1
#
_cell.length_a   1.000
_cell.length_b   1.000
_cell.length_c   1.000
_cell.angle_alpha   90.00
_cell.angle_beta   90.00
_cell.angle_gamma   90.00
#
_symmetry.space_group_name_H-M   'P 1'
#
loop_
_entity.id
_entity.type
_entity.pdbx_description
1 polymer ?
#
loop_
_entity_poly.entity_id
_entity_poly.type
_entity_poly.pdbx_seq_one_letter_code
_entity_poly.pdbx_strand_id
1 'polypeptide(L)'
;HMHYAGEYSAEVALLSRSIVVRGDERSVETSFGGHTICLKDARCRISGVRGLHLGQRNVMGKYPFHFHLMGGVGGDSYLEDNVVDGSFFRAFTIHGTNHARVSRNVAFNITGNAYYLEDGIEQYNNFTFNLAAHVNIIKPLQDYTGSGGQNGVRDIRSTPDRIVSPDVAASGFYCTNAKNRWVGNSASGGFSGFAFPAVPTVLGLSYESHKDYKPDSEDLLEFDSNTAHSTGRHWKQHGACVYVGGGIENSPKGGSTYIYNYGRFRPNRKAARFVFTNLKTAACTKGVVFWGSGYGASEPHMLLQNFEAHDVSKAAHFMGDCGVDRGVVTAHTENRARGDFGSAPLPATSELFKQYDLNMQTVLSGIAFRGLRSGDVAVSDVAVSTTITSALSLSKLQFNGAPPERRVRHERALHCQVRSNLANKPHSPCKGGCESKCPGTSFSSQITFMEADGSVVAGALHMDGGVLLGSGDRESETSGTNDWWRLDDCEAFQGFWACPTHGRRYGAMLRVLAGHAGRRDLSNPEVPSADALAATAYQFGHAGRRLRMDKGITTINGPCCDSGWYLSFDGGAPLKFTVFASRVAGSDGPLLATSLPPGASVAVERCSGDRCAPLAAAESLGALRAAAASGYLVDAESRLFLRIVDAENRAFSVGGVDQLRQGRDASLYFQVTSSKGGAVAMNLPP
;
A
#
# COMPACT_ATOMS: atom_id res chain seq x y z
N HIS A 1 43.52 -3.23 0.49
CA HIS A 1 42.25 -3.14 -0.27
C HIS A 1 41.10 -3.09 0.73
N MET A 2 40.40 -1.95 0.85
CA MET A 2 39.23 -1.87 1.74
C MET A 2 38.07 -2.61 1.09
N HIS A 3 37.80 -3.83 1.58
CA HIS A 3 36.57 -4.55 1.28
C HIS A 3 35.42 -3.89 2.04
N TYR A 4 34.57 -3.13 1.35
CA TYR A 4 33.34 -2.56 1.91
C TYR A 4 32.20 -3.59 1.91
N ALA A 5 32.46 -4.79 2.46
CA ALA A 5 31.43 -5.79 2.70
C ALA A 5 30.71 -5.45 4.02
N GLY A 6 29.95 -4.36 4.04
CA GLY A 6 29.13 -3.93 5.18
C GLY A 6 27.67 -4.30 4.98
N GLU A 7 27.01 -3.60 4.05
CA GLU A 7 25.55 -3.62 3.91
C GLU A 7 25.01 -4.39 2.72
N TYR A 8 25.80 -4.63 1.67
CA TYR A 8 25.44 -5.56 0.58
C TYR A 8 26.69 -6.03 -0.15
N SER A 9 26.66 -7.27 -0.63
CA SER A 9 27.78 -7.93 -1.31
C SER A 9 27.54 -7.99 -2.81
N ALA A 10 28.62 -8.04 -3.59
CA ALA A 10 28.52 -8.32 -5.02
C ALA A 10 28.15 -9.79 -5.24
N GLU A 11 27.17 -10.03 -6.10
CA GLU A 11 26.89 -11.39 -6.59
C GLU A 11 27.99 -11.81 -7.56
N VAL A 12 28.63 -12.95 -7.29
CA VAL A 12 29.71 -13.49 -8.13
C VAL A 12 29.27 -14.82 -8.70
N ALA A 13 29.27 -14.91 -10.03
CA ALA A 13 28.90 -16.13 -10.74
C ALA A 13 29.97 -16.54 -11.75
N LEU A 14 30.28 -17.83 -11.79
CA LEU A 14 31.07 -18.43 -12.85
C LEU A 14 30.18 -18.66 -14.07
N LEU A 15 30.50 -18.06 -15.23
CA LEU A 15 29.71 -18.19 -16.46
C LEU A 15 30.09 -19.40 -17.31
N SER A 16 31.29 -19.96 -17.14
CA SER A 16 31.74 -21.12 -17.93
C SER A 16 31.10 -22.43 -17.46
N ARG A 17 30.84 -23.32 -18.41
CA ARG A 17 30.39 -24.70 -18.18
C ARG A 17 31.03 -25.62 -19.21
N SER A 18 31.15 -26.92 -18.90
CA SER A 18 31.78 -27.90 -19.78
C SER A 18 30.95 -28.22 -21.03
N ILE A 19 29.63 -28.05 -20.97
CA ILE A 19 28.72 -28.23 -22.10
C ILE A 19 28.24 -26.84 -22.53
N VAL A 20 28.42 -26.51 -23.81
CA VAL A 20 27.98 -25.24 -24.39
C VAL A 20 27.00 -25.49 -25.54
N VAL A 21 25.81 -24.93 -25.44
CA VAL A 21 24.85 -24.80 -26.55
C VAL A 21 24.88 -23.34 -26.98
N ARG A 22 25.27 -23.07 -28.22
CA ARG A 22 25.43 -21.69 -28.70
C ARG A 22 24.72 -21.41 -30.02
N GLY A 23 24.26 -20.18 -30.18
CA GLY A 23 23.87 -19.64 -31.48
C GLY A 23 25.07 -19.51 -32.43
N ASP A 24 24.76 -19.27 -33.70
CA ASP A 24 25.74 -18.89 -34.71
C ASP A 24 26.38 -17.53 -34.33
N GLU A 25 27.59 -17.25 -34.80
CA GLU A 25 28.25 -15.96 -34.52
C GLU A 25 27.46 -14.79 -35.11
N ARG A 26 26.81 -14.99 -36.25
CA ARG A 26 25.96 -14.00 -36.93
C ARG A 26 24.65 -13.75 -36.19
N SER A 27 24.29 -14.58 -35.21
CA SER A 27 23.09 -14.38 -34.38
C SER A 27 23.14 -13.06 -33.60
N VAL A 28 24.33 -12.54 -33.27
CA VAL A 28 24.50 -11.27 -32.56
C VAL A 28 24.00 -10.08 -33.38
N GLU A 29 24.25 -10.06 -34.70
CA GLU A 29 23.84 -8.98 -35.60
C GLU A 29 22.32 -8.95 -35.80
N THR A 30 21.69 -10.11 -35.79
CA THR A 30 20.27 -10.29 -36.12
C THR A 30 19.38 -10.51 -34.90
N SER A 31 19.96 -10.68 -33.71
CA SER A 31 19.26 -11.12 -32.49
C SER A 31 18.47 -12.44 -32.68
N PHE A 32 18.99 -13.34 -33.52
CA PHE A 32 18.34 -14.60 -33.91
C PHE A 32 19.23 -15.79 -33.55
N GLY A 33 19.13 -16.24 -32.30
CA GLY A 33 19.93 -17.34 -31.74
C GLY A 33 19.30 -18.73 -31.88
N GLY A 34 20.00 -19.72 -31.30
CA GLY A 34 19.44 -21.06 -31.07
C GLY A 34 18.39 -21.06 -29.96
N HIS A 35 17.61 -22.14 -29.85
CA HIS A 35 16.64 -22.33 -28.76
C HIS A 35 16.53 -23.81 -28.41
N THR A 36 16.06 -24.13 -27.21
CA THR A 36 15.70 -25.51 -26.83
C THR A 36 14.26 -25.54 -26.36
N ILE A 37 13.63 -26.71 -26.43
CA ILE A 37 12.25 -26.91 -25.97
C ILE A 37 12.09 -28.33 -25.44
N CYS A 38 11.51 -28.45 -24.26
CA CYS A 38 11.10 -29.70 -23.65
C CYS A 38 9.58 -29.79 -23.71
N LEU A 39 9.09 -30.73 -24.51
CA LEU A 39 7.67 -30.90 -24.80
C LEU A 39 6.98 -31.76 -23.75
N LYS A 40 5.64 -31.78 -23.82
CA LYS A 40 4.78 -32.68 -23.05
C LYS A 40 5.28 -34.13 -23.10
N ASP A 41 5.12 -34.82 -21.98
CA ASP A 41 5.52 -36.23 -21.75
C ASP A 41 7.03 -36.49 -21.76
N ALA A 42 7.87 -35.48 -21.98
CA ALA A 42 9.32 -35.59 -21.82
C ALA A 42 9.73 -35.59 -20.34
N ARG A 43 10.83 -36.29 -20.04
CA ARG A 43 11.59 -36.12 -18.79
C ARG A 43 12.80 -35.26 -19.09
N CYS A 44 12.72 -33.97 -18.76
CA CYS A 44 13.73 -32.99 -19.16
C CYS A 44 14.63 -32.62 -17.97
N ARG A 45 15.91 -33.01 -18.04
CA ARG A 45 16.89 -32.88 -16.96
C ARG A 45 18.15 -32.21 -17.51
N ILE A 46 18.22 -30.89 -17.45
CA ILE A 46 19.33 -30.10 -18.00
C ILE A 46 20.15 -29.55 -16.83
N SER A 47 21.42 -29.96 -16.75
CA SER A 47 22.31 -29.45 -15.72
C SER A 47 23.74 -29.24 -16.19
N GLY A 48 24.37 -28.19 -15.67
CA GLY A 48 25.76 -27.85 -15.98
C GLY A 48 25.97 -27.41 -17.43
N VAL A 49 24.96 -26.80 -18.06
CA VAL A 49 25.01 -26.34 -19.47
C VAL A 49 25.07 -24.82 -19.55
N ARG A 50 25.93 -24.29 -20.43
CA ARG A 50 25.93 -22.87 -20.82
C ARG A 50 25.20 -22.69 -22.16
N GLY A 51 24.11 -21.95 -22.14
CA GLY A 51 23.48 -21.37 -23.31
C GLY A 51 24.12 -20.02 -23.66
N LEU A 52 24.73 -19.87 -24.83
CA LEU A 52 25.37 -18.62 -25.28
C LEU A 52 24.73 -18.10 -26.57
N HIS A 53 24.30 -16.84 -26.61
CA HIS A 53 23.65 -16.23 -27.79
C HIS A 53 22.44 -17.05 -28.29
N LEU A 54 21.65 -17.52 -27.33
CA LEU A 54 20.39 -18.23 -27.58
C LEU A 54 19.21 -17.24 -27.53
N GLY A 55 18.01 -17.75 -27.78
CA GLY A 55 16.77 -16.98 -27.90
C GLY A 55 16.66 -16.29 -29.26
N GLN A 56 15.44 -16.10 -29.75
CA GLN A 56 15.18 -15.37 -30.99
C GLN A 56 14.29 -14.17 -30.68
N ARG A 57 14.85 -12.96 -30.78
CA ARG A 57 14.14 -11.73 -30.41
C ARG A 57 12.84 -11.62 -31.19
N ASN A 58 11.74 -11.39 -30.48
CA ASN A 58 10.40 -11.25 -31.03
C ASN A 58 9.88 -12.47 -31.83
N VAL A 59 10.38 -13.67 -31.51
CA VAL A 59 9.80 -14.94 -32.01
C VAL A 59 9.27 -15.76 -30.83
N MET A 60 7.96 -15.98 -30.81
CA MET A 60 7.27 -16.64 -29.68
C MET A 60 7.77 -18.09 -29.49
N GLY A 61 7.98 -18.50 -28.23
CA GLY A 61 8.38 -19.86 -27.88
C GLY A 61 9.84 -20.24 -28.21
N LYS A 62 10.63 -19.32 -28.76
CA LYS A 62 12.02 -19.55 -29.18
C LYS A 62 13.01 -19.04 -28.14
N TYR A 63 13.11 -19.78 -27.03
CA TYR A 63 13.84 -19.40 -25.83
C TYR A 63 15.01 -20.36 -25.52
N PRO A 64 16.04 -19.93 -24.76
CA PRO A 64 17.22 -20.75 -24.47
C PRO A 64 16.89 -22.09 -23.82
N PHE A 65 16.30 -22.10 -22.62
CA PHE A 65 15.83 -23.31 -21.92
C PHE A 65 14.35 -23.18 -21.59
N HIS A 66 13.53 -24.02 -22.21
CA HIS A 66 12.08 -23.86 -22.23
C HIS A 66 11.36 -25.17 -21.90
N PHE A 67 10.66 -25.21 -20.77
CA PHE A 67 9.66 -26.23 -20.48
C PHE A 67 8.33 -25.81 -21.07
N HIS A 68 7.81 -26.56 -22.03
CA HIS A 68 6.65 -26.19 -22.82
C HIS A 68 5.51 -27.20 -22.65
N LEU A 69 4.49 -26.77 -21.91
CA LEU A 69 3.23 -27.49 -21.68
C LEU A 69 3.42 -28.91 -21.15
N MET A 70 4.38 -29.10 -20.23
CA MET A 70 4.72 -30.42 -19.69
C MET A 70 3.72 -30.94 -18.67
N GLY A 71 2.80 -30.10 -18.18
CA GLY A 71 1.88 -30.46 -17.10
C GLY A 71 2.60 -30.64 -15.76
N GLY A 72 2.10 -31.54 -14.92
CA GLY A 72 2.74 -31.88 -13.65
C GLY A 72 3.95 -32.80 -13.84
N VAL A 73 5.15 -32.31 -13.54
CA VAL A 73 6.39 -33.09 -13.70
C VAL A 73 6.89 -33.73 -12.41
N GLY A 74 6.17 -33.62 -11.29
CA GLY A 74 6.45 -34.34 -10.04
C GLY A 74 7.85 -34.11 -9.43
N GLY A 75 8.56 -33.04 -9.79
CA GLY A 75 9.96 -32.80 -9.42
C GLY A 75 11.01 -33.52 -10.27
N ASP A 76 10.59 -34.34 -11.24
CA ASP A 76 11.46 -35.17 -12.08
C ASP A 76 12.13 -34.41 -13.23
N SER A 77 11.54 -33.30 -13.67
CA SER A 77 12.12 -32.41 -14.69
C SER A 77 12.69 -31.15 -14.04
N TYR A 78 13.91 -30.78 -14.44
CA TYR A 78 14.68 -29.71 -13.80
C TYR A 78 15.67 -29.00 -14.74
N LEU A 79 15.92 -27.74 -14.40
CA LEU A 79 16.98 -26.89 -14.95
C LEU A 79 17.88 -26.50 -13.77
N GLU A 80 19.07 -27.10 -13.67
CA GLU A 80 19.96 -26.88 -12.51
C GLU A 80 21.40 -26.57 -12.86
N ASP A 81 22.02 -25.63 -12.15
CA ASP A 81 23.45 -25.30 -12.33
C ASP A 81 23.81 -24.82 -13.75
N ASN A 82 22.83 -24.32 -14.50
CA ASN A 82 23.03 -23.84 -15.88
C ASN A 82 23.38 -22.35 -15.94
N VAL A 83 23.89 -21.92 -17.10
CA VAL A 83 24.12 -20.50 -17.40
C VAL A 83 23.41 -20.18 -18.70
N VAL A 84 22.72 -19.04 -18.76
CA VAL A 84 22.33 -18.40 -20.02
C VAL A 84 23.04 -17.05 -20.07
N ASP A 85 23.80 -16.82 -21.12
CA ASP A 85 24.65 -15.63 -21.30
C ASP A 85 24.39 -14.99 -22.67
N GLY A 86 24.11 -13.69 -22.67
CA GLY A 86 23.90 -12.91 -23.89
C GLY A 86 22.69 -13.36 -24.70
N SER A 87 21.57 -13.67 -24.03
CA SER A 87 20.35 -14.14 -24.72
C SER A 87 19.56 -12.98 -25.33
N PHE A 88 19.06 -13.20 -26.54
CA PHE A 88 18.26 -12.24 -27.29
C PHE A 88 16.79 -12.25 -26.90
N PHE A 89 16.30 -13.31 -26.24
CA PHE A 89 14.92 -13.37 -25.76
C PHE A 89 14.73 -14.40 -24.63
N ARG A 90 14.62 -13.90 -23.39
CA ARG A 90 14.46 -14.65 -22.13
C ARG A 90 15.67 -15.55 -21.78
N ALA A 91 15.64 -16.22 -20.64
CA ALA A 91 16.64 -17.22 -20.26
C ALA A 91 16.03 -18.59 -19.95
N PHE A 92 15.22 -18.64 -18.90
CA PHE A 92 14.58 -19.86 -18.40
C PHE A 92 13.06 -19.66 -18.46
N THR A 93 12.38 -20.38 -19.34
CA THR A 93 10.93 -20.29 -19.51
C THR A 93 10.24 -21.53 -18.98
N ILE A 94 9.27 -21.31 -18.09
CA ILE A 94 8.36 -22.33 -17.57
C ILE A 94 6.98 -22.00 -18.10
N HIS A 95 6.52 -22.79 -19.07
CA HIS A 95 5.24 -22.60 -19.75
C HIS A 95 4.38 -23.84 -19.52
N GLY A 96 3.19 -23.67 -18.94
CA GLY A 96 2.23 -24.74 -18.72
C GLY A 96 2.76 -25.94 -17.92
N THR A 97 3.72 -25.70 -17.01
CA THR A 97 4.49 -26.74 -16.31
C THR A 97 4.46 -26.51 -14.80
N ASN A 98 4.20 -27.58 -14.04
CA ASN A 98 4.00 -27.57 -12.59
C ASN A 98 4.96 -28.53 -11.89
N HIS A 99 5.33 -28.23 -10.64
CA HIS A 99 6.26 -29.05 -9.83
C HIS A 99 7.68 -29.19 -10.43
N ALA A 100 8.13 -28.25 -11.27
CA ALA A 100 9.49 -28.23 -11.79
C ALA A 100 10.50 -27.69 -10.77
N ARG A 101 11.77 -28.09 -10.91
CA ARG A 101 12.89 -27.52 -10.17
C ARG A 101 13.74 -26.63 -11.08
N VAL A 102 13.91 -25.38 -10.68
CA VAL A 102 14.76 -24.41 -11.38
C VAL A 102 15.73 -23.86 -10.34
N SER A 103 16.95 -24.39 -10.27
CA SER A 103 17.86 -24.07 -9.17
C SER A 103 19.31 -23.79 -9.57
N ARG A 104 19.98 -22.89 -8.84
CA ARG A 104 21.41 -22.58 -9.01
C ARG A 104 21.79 -22.16 -10.43
N ASN A 105 20.84 -21.60 -11.19
CA ASN A 105 21.10 -21.13 -12.53
C ASN A 105 21.55 -19.67 -12.54
N VAL A 106 22.25 -19.27 -13.60
CA VAL A 106 22.68 -17.90 -13.84
C VAL A 106 22.11 -17.42 -15.16
N ALA A 107 21.43 -16.28 -15.14
CA ALA A 107 20.97 -15.58 -16.33
C ALA A 107 21.68 -14.22 -16.40
N PHE A 108 22.62 -14.06 -17.33
CA PHE A 108 23.45 -12.86 -17.46
C PHE A 108 23.28 -12.21 -18.83
N ASN A 109 23.11 -10.88 -18.85
CA ASN A 109 22.90 -10.09 -20.06
C ASN A 109 21.73 -10.61 -20.92
N ILE A 110 20.52 -10.44 -20.39
CA ILE A 110 19.30 -11.04 -20.97
C ILE A 110 18.40 -9.94 -21.51
N THR A 111 17.93 -10.10 -22.74
CA THR A 111 16.87 -9.26 -23.30
C THR A 111 15.49 -9.85 -23.00
N GLY A 112 14.59 -9.05 -22.42
CA GLY A 112 13.27 -9.50 -21.96
C GLY A 112 13.31 -10.15 -20.57
N ASN A 113 12.16 -10.64 -20.10
CA ASN A 113 12.06 -11.31 -18.79
C ASN A 113 12.95 -12.57 -18.72
N ALA A 114 13.82 -12.68 -17.70
CA ALA A 114 14.85 -13.72 -17.67
C ALA A 114 14.33 -15.09 -17.21
N TYR A 115 13.83 -15.19 -15.97
CA TYR A 115 13.08 -16.35 -15.47
C TYR A 115 11.59 -16.05 -15.64
N TYR A 116 10.92 -16.76 -16.53
CA TYR A 116 9.61 -16.37 -17.03
C TYR A 116 8.57 -17.49 -16.90
N LEU A 117 7.50 -17.21 -16.15
CA LEU A 117 6.27 -17.98 -16.16
C LEU A 117 5.31 -17.37 -17.18
N GLU A 118 4.73 -18.19 -18.05
CA GLU A 118 4.06 -17.69 -19.25
C GLU A 118 2.55 -17.52 -19.10
N ASP A 119 1.81 -18.58 -18.74
CA ASP A 119 0.35 -18.59 -18.89
C ASP A 119 -0.44 -18.33 -17.60
N GLY A 120 0.22 -18.41 -16.45
CA GLY A 120 -0.39 -18.28 -15.13
C GLY A 120 -0.97 -19.59 -14.58
N ILE A 121 -0.85 -20.72 -15.29
CA ILE A 121 -1.25 -22.03 -14.73
C ILE A 121 -0.13 -22.70 -13.95
N GLU A 122 1.11 -22.18 -14.08
CA GLU A 122 2.33 -22.76 -13.54
C GLU A 122 2.34 -22.66 -12.00
N GLN A 123 2.31 -23.79 -11.32
CA GLN A 123 2.16 -23.91 -9.87
C GLN A 123 3.17 -24.88 -9.26
N TYR A 124 3.46 -24.68 -7.98
CA TYR A 124 4.29 -25.54 -7.14
C TYR A 124 5.72 -25.75 -7.68
N ASN A 125 6.19 -24.87 -8.56
CA ASN A 125 7.57 -24.86 -9.03
C ASN A 125 8.49 -24.28 -7.95
N ASN A 126 9.71 -24.78 -7.90
CA ASN A 126 10.73 -24.36 -6.94
C ASN A 126 11.84 -23.58 -7.67
N PHE A 127 11.86 -22.26 -7.48
CA PHE A 127 12.91 -21.37 -7.95
C PHE A 127 13.87 -21.08 -6.80
N THR A 128 15.04 -21.71 -6.80
CA THR A 128 15.96 -21.65 -5.67
C THR A 128 17.39 -21.28 -6.05
N PHE A 129 17.98 -20.33 -5.34
CA PHE A 129 19.40 -19.94 -5.51
C PHE A 129 19.79 -19.55 -6.94
N ASN A 130 18.86 -19.00 -7.72
CA ASN A 130 19.15 -18.52 -9.06
C ASN A 130 19.64 -17.07 -9.05
N LEU A 131 20.48 -16.71 -10.01
CA LEU A 131 20.91 -15.34 -10.26
C LEU A 131 20.34 -14.84 -11.59
N ALA A 132 19.74 -13.65 -11.59
CA ALA A 132 19.45 -12.86 -12.78
C ALA A 132 20.25 -11.55 -12.71
N ALA A 133 21.11 -11.27 -13.68
CA ALA A 133 21.96 -10.08 -13.68
C ALA A 133 22.02 -9.43 -15.06
N HIS A 134 22.00 -8.10 -15.09
CA HIS A 134 22.04 -7.30 -16.32
C HIS A 134 20.86 -7.61 -17.26
N VAL A 135 19.64 -7.58 -16.72
CA VAL A 135 18.41 -7.75 -17.50
C VAL A 135 18.05 -6.46 -18.22
N ASN A 136 17.72 -6.57 -19.50
CA ASN A 136 17.43 -5.47 -20.41
C ASN A 136 15.97 -5.53 -20.89
N ILE A 137 15.30 -4.39 -20.89
CA ILE A 137 13.93 -4.27 -21.42
C ILE A 137 13.90 -4.36 -22.95
N ILE A 138 12.74 -4.70 -23.50
CA ILE A 138 12.47 -4.60 -24.94
C ILE A 138 11.70 -3.32 -25.23
N LYS A 139 12.39 -2.38 -25.90
CA LYS A 139 11.86 -1.11 -26.43
C LYS A 139 11.21 -0.22 -25.34
N PRO A 140 11.88 0.86 -24.90
CA PRO A 140 11.23 1.81 -24.01
C PRO A 140 10.01 2.45 -24.69
N LEU A 141 8.99 2.80 -23.90
CA LEU A 141 7.85 3.58 -24.39
C LEU A 141 8.25 5.06 -24.58
N GLN A 142 7.58 5.77 -25.49
CA GLN A 142 7.84 7.20 -25.72
C GLN A 142 7.40 8.08 -24.54
N ASP A 143 6.38 7.67 -23.78
CA ASP A 143 5.84 8.34 -22.58
C ASP A 143 6.57 7.94 -21.27
N TYR A 144 7.84 7.56 -21.40
CA TYR A 144 8.70 7.01 -20.35
C TYR A 144 8.86 7.88 -19.08
N THR A 145 8.50 9.17 -19.16
CA THR A 145 8.89 10.20 -18.20
C THR A 145 7.75 10.83 -17.39
N GLY A 146 6.54 10.29 -17.38
CA GLY A 146 5.66 10.46 -16.22
C GLY A 146 4.37 11.26 -16.42
N SER A 147 3.34 10.60 -16.97
CA SER A 147 1.96 11.10 -16.94
C SER A 147 0.98 10.18 -16.20
N GLY A 148 1.42 8.99 -15.76
CA GLY A 148 0.50 7.96 -15.26
C GLY A 148 0.02 8.14 -13.81
N GLY A 149 0.78 8.85 -12.97
CA GLY A 149 0.54 8.84 -11.52
C GLY A 149 0.41 7.41 -10.99
N GLN A 150 -0.45 7.18 -10.00
CA GLN A 150 -0.73 5.82 -9.49
C GLN A 150 -1.21 4.84 -10.58
N ASN A 151 -1.81 5.34 -11.66
CA ASN A 151 -2.33 4.49 -12.72
C ASN A 151 -1.25 3.91 -13.62
N GLY A 152 -0.01 4.42 -13.59
CA GLY A 152 1.04 4.03 -14.54
C GLY A 152 0.60 4.21 -16.00
N VAL A 153 1.12 3.41 -16.93
CA VAL A 153 0.67 3.37 -18.33
C VAL A 153 -0.21 2.15 -18.55
N ARG A 154 -1.24 2.38 -19.35
CA ARG A 154 -2.30 1.43 -19.64
C ARG A 154 -2.22 0.96 -21.08
N ASP A 155 -2.88 -0.16 -21.31
CA ASP A 155 -3.15 -0.69 -22.65
C ASP A 155 -1.88 -0.86 -23.50
N ILE A 156 -0.78 -1.28 -22.86
CA ILE A 156 0.46 -1.58 -23.56
C ILE A 156 0.24 -2.85 -24.36
N ARG A 157 0.01 -2.69 -25.64
CA ARG A 157 -0.24 -3.79 -26.57
C ARG A 157 1.05 -4.39 -27.10
N SER A 158 0.92 -5.63 -27.54
CA SER A 158 1.94 -6.31 -28.32
C SER A 158 2.14 -5.58 -29.65
N THR A 159 3.40 -5.47 -30.09
CA THR A 159 3.80 -4.89 -31.37
C THR A 159 4.78 -5.83 -32.06
N PRO A 160 5.00 -5.72 -33.38
CA PRO A 160 5.97 -6.59 -34.08
C PRO A 160 7.38 -6.58 -33.47
N ASP A 161 7.76 -5.46 -32.86
CA ASP A 161 9.05 -5.26 -32.20
C ASP A 161 9.03 -5.47 -30.67
N ARG A 162 7.88 -5.83 -30.09
CA ARG A 162 7.68 -6.27 -28.70
C ARG A 162 6.43 -7.15 -28.63
N ILE A 163 6.58 -8.43 -28.96
CA ILE A 163 5.44 -9.35 -29.11
C ILE A 163 4.81 -9.79 -27.78
N VAL A 164 5.51 -9.60 -26.67
CA VAL A 164 5.01 -9.86 -25.30
C VAL A 164 5.10 -8.53 -24.56
N SER A 165 3.95 -7.89 -24.34
CA SER A 165 3.91 -6.52 -23.84
C SER A 165 4.58 -6.31 -22.47
N PRO A 166 4.61 -7.26 -21.52
CA PRO A 166 5.38 -7.12 -20.28
C PRO A 166 6.89 -6.94 -20.43
N ASP A 167 7.51 -7.30 -21.56
CA ASP A 167 8.97 -7.13 -21.74
C ASP A 167 9.40 -5.66 -21.82
N VAL A 168 8.44 -4.76 -21.96
CA VAL A 168 8.63 -3.32 -21.73
C VAL A 168 9.15 -3.07 -20.31
N ALA A 169 8.68 -3.86 -19.35
CA ALA A 169 9.01 -3.85 -17.93
C ALA A 169 9.72 -5.15 -17.53
N ALA A 170 10.67 -5.59 -18.38
CA ALA A 170 11.40 -6.84 -18.18
C ALA A 170 12.04 -6.94 -16.79
N SER A 171 11.96 -8.13 -16.20
CA SER A 171 12.38 -8.41 -14.84
C SER A 171 13.28 -9.64 -14.76
N GLY A 172 14.07 -9.73 -13.70
CA GLY A 172 14.86 -10.93 -13.40
C GLY A 172 13.96 -12.16 -13.27
N PHE A 173 12.95 -12.06 -12.42
CA PHE A 173 11.96 -13.10 -12.18
C PHE A 173 10.56 -12.54 -12.46
N TYR A 174 9.86 -13.10 -13.44
CA TYR A 174 8.52 -12.69 -13.84
C TYR A 174 7.52 -13.81 -13.58
N CYS A 175 6.56 -13.53 -12.69
CA CYS A 175 5.70 -14.53 -12.07
C CYS A 175 4.21 -14.25 -12.34
N THR A 176 3.63 -14.95 -13.32
CA THR A 176 2.21 -14.87 -13.65
C THR A 176 1.30 -15.62 -12.68
N ASN A 177 1.84 -16.42 -11.77
CA ASN A 177 1.09 -17.12 -10.74
C ASN A 177 1.89 -17.22 -9.43
N ALA A 178 1.38 -16.60 -8.37
CA ALA A 178 2.09 -16.50 -7.09
C ALA A 178 2.30 -17.86 -6.40
N LYS A 179 1.54 -18.91 -6.78
CA LYS A 179 1.54 -20.23 -6.13
C LYS A 179 2.79 -21.06 -6.46
N ASN A 180 3.97 -20.49 -6.27
CA ASN A 180 5.29 -21.05 -6.49
C ASN A 180 6.23 -20.64 -5.33
N ARG A 181 7.37 -21.31 -5.20
CA ARG A 181 8.37 -21.03 -4.16
C ARG A 181 9.58 -20.31 -4.75
N TRP A 182 10.01 -19.23 -4.08
CA TRP A 182 11.14 -18.39 -4.47
C TRP A 182 12.09 -18.26 -3.27
N VAL A 183 13.19 -19.02 -3.26
CA VAL A 183 14.09 -19.05 -2.10
C VAL A 183 15.53 -18.75 -2.50
N GLY A 184 16.18 -17.80 -1.83
CA GLY A 184 17.62 -17.56 -2.00
C GLY A 184 18.02 -17.00 -3.37
N ASN A 185 17.10 -16.48 -4.17
CA ASN A 185 17.41 -15.95 -5.50
C ASN A 185 17.95 -14.53 -5.41
N SER A 186 18.81 -14.14 -6.35
CA SER A 186 19.34 -12.79 -6.46
C SER A 186 19.04 -12.17 -7.83
N ALA A 187 18.66 -10.90 -7.84
CA ALA A 187 18.27 -10.18 -9.04
C ALA A 187 18.96 -8.82 -9.15
N SER A 188 19.51 -8.51 -10.33
CA SER A 188 20.10 -7.22 -10.65
C SER A 188 19.84 -6.75 -12.07
N GLY A 189 19.48 -5.47 -12.21
CA GLY A 189 19.05 -4.86 -13.48
C GLY A 189 17.55 -5.04 -13.76
N GLY A 190 17.11 -4.62 -14.95
CA GLY A 190 15.70 -4.66 -15.36
C GLY A 190 14.82 -3.55 -14.74
N PHE A 191 13.54 -3.55 -15.12
CA PHE A 191 12.52 -2.72 -14.48
C PHE A 191 12.28 -3.17 -13.04
N SER A 192 12.24 -4.48 -12.80
CA SER A 192 12.15 -5.06 -11.46
C SER A 192 13.01 -6.31 -11.30
N GLY A 193 13.39 -6.63 -10.06
CA GLY A 193 14.12 -7.85 -9.77
C GLY A 193 13.14 -9.02 -9.82
N PHE A 194 12.02 -8.84 -9.12
CA PHE A 194 10.88 -9.74 -9.09
C PHE A 194 9.60 -8.99 -9.46
N ALA A 195 8.83 -9.51 -10.40
CA ALA A 195 7.54 -8.99 -10.82
C ALA A 195 6.42 -10.01 -10.61
N PHE A 196 5.34 -9.59 -9.95
CA PHE A 196 4.13 -10.37 -9.72
C PHE A 196 2.89 -9.62 -10.26
N PRO A 197 2.66 -9.60 -11.58
CA PRO A 197 1.50 -8.97 -12.18
C PRO A 197 0.18 -9.65 -11.84
N ALA A 198 -0.91 -8.88 -11.84
CA ALA A 198 -2.24 -9.45 -11.79
C ALA A 198 -2.56 -10.22 -13.10
N VAL A 199 -2.99 -11.47 -12.99
CA VAL A 199 -3.44 -12.33 -14.09
C VAL A 199 -4.88 -12.80 -13.81
N PRO A 200 -5.90 -12.05 -14.26
CA PRO A 200 -7.30 -12.32 -13.92
C PRO A 200 -7.86 -13.61 -14.51
N THR A 201 -7.32 -14.02 -15.66
CA THR A 201 -7.67 -15.23 -16.40
C THR A 201 -6.40 -15.84 -16.98
N VAL A 202 -6.37 -17.17 -17.10
CA VAL A 202 -5.29 -17.89 -17.78
C VAL A 202 -5.00 -17.28 -19.15
N LEU A 203 -3.70 -17.17 -19.46
CA LEU A 203 -3.21 -16.60 -20.70
C LEU A 203 -2.91 -17.70 -21.73
N GLY A 204 -2.75 -17.29 -22.98
CA GLY A 204 -2.13 -18.09 -24.03
C GLY A 204 -2.72 -19.48 -24.24
N LEU A 205 -1.84 -20.43 -24.52
CA LEU A 205 -2.19 -21.80 -24.92
C LEU A 205 -2.89 -22.59 -23.81
N SER A 206 -2.69 -22.22 -22.55
CA SER A 206 -3.31 -22.89 -21.42
C SER A 206 -4.78 -22.49 -21.19
N TYR A 207 -5.26 -21.40 -21.81
CA TYR A 207 -6.59 -20.84 -21.54
C TYR A 207 -7.73 -21.83 -21.83
N GLU A 208 -7.74 -22.45 -23.02
CA GLU A 208 -8.88 -23.27 -23.45
C GLU A 208 -9.14 -24.46 -22.53
N SER A 209 -8.09 -25.03 -21.94
CA SER A 209 -8.18 -26.16 -21.01
C SER A 209 -8.41 -25.74 -19.55
N HIS A 210 -8.34 -24.45 -19.21
CA HIS A 210 -8.35 -23.95 -17.82
C HIS A 210 -9.16 -22.65 -17.66
N LYS A 211 -10.26 -22.48 -18.41
CA LYS A 211 -11.07 -21.25 -18.43
C LYS A 211 -11.57 -20.79 -17.05
N ASP A 212 -11.81 -21.74 -16.16
CA ASP A 212 -12.34 -21.47 -14.82
C ASP A 212 -11.26 -21.18 -13.78
N TYR A 213 -10.00 -21.50 -14.09
CA TYR A 213 -8.87 -21.24 -13.21
C TYR A 213 -8.49 -19.75 -13.25
N LYS A 214 -8.22 -19.18 -12.07
CA LYS A 214 -7.97 -17.74 -11.91
C LYS A 214 -6.65 -17.57 -11.16
N PRO A 215 -5.53 -17.37 -11.86
CA PRO A 215 -4.20 -17.29 -11.23
C PRO A 215 -4.14 -16.24 -10.11
N ASP A 216 -4.82 -15.11 -10.29
CA ASP A 216 -4.93 -14.04 -9.29
C ASP A 216 -5.66 -14.40 -8.00
N SER A 217 -6.27 -15.58 -7.90
CA SER A 217 -6.95 -16.04 -6.68
C SER A 217 -6.06 -16.94 -5.82
N GLU A 218 -4.81 -17.16 -6.22
CA GLU A 218 -3.86 -17.98 -5.47
C GLU A 218 -2.90 -17.13 -4.64
N ASP A 219 -2.66 -17.60 -3.42
CA ASP A 219 -1.68 -17.01 -2.52
C ASP A 219 -0.26 -17.47 -2.87
N LEU A 220 0.72 -16.64 -2.49
CA LEU A 220 2.14 -16.97 -2.57
C LEU A 220 2.47 -18.16 -1.67
N LEU A 221 3.21 -19.15 -2.18
CA LEU A 221 3.63 -20.29 -1.34
C LEU A 221 4.77 -19.90 -0.41
N GLU A 222 5.86 -19.39 -0.96
CA GLU A 222 7.06 -19.04 -0.19
C GLU A 222 7.91 -18.02 -0.94
N PHE A 223 8.39 -17.01 -0.21
CA PHE A 223 9.38 -16.06 -0.70
C PHE A 223 10.34 -15.72 0.44
N ASP A 224 11.50 -16.36 0.43
CA ASP A 224 12.45 -16.28 1.53
C ASP A 224 13.88 -16.02 1.04
N SER A 225 14.62 -15.23 1.81
CA SER A 225 16.07 -15.05 1.62
C SER A 225 16.47 -14.56 0.21
N ASN A 226 15.57 -13.85 -0.50
CA ASN A 226 15.86 -13.30 -1.82
C ASN A 226 16.54 -11.92 -1.70
N THR A 227 17.38 -11.60 -2.68
CA THR A 227 18.03 -10.30 -2.82
C THR A 227 17.63 -9.66 -4.14
N ALA A 228 17.31 -8.38 -4.14
CA ALA A 228 17.18 -7.60 -5.37
C ALA A 228 17.98 -6.32 -5.22
N HIS A 229 18.76 -5.93 -6.23
CA HIS A 229 19.52 -4.69 -6.17
C HIS A 229 19.87 -4.10 -7.54
N SER A 230 20.18 -2.80 -7.56
CA SER A 230 20.52 -2.10 -8.82
C SER A 230 19.42 -2.20 -9.87
N THR A 231 18.17 -2.16 -9.41
CA THR A 231 16.96 -2.39 -10.21
C THR A 231 15.94 -1.26 -9.96
N GLY A 232 14.82 -1.21 -10.69
CA GLY A 232 13.80 -0.18 -10.49
C GLY A 232 14.20 1.20 -11.02
N ARG A 233 15.27 1.26 -11.82
CA ARG A 233 15.89 2.48 -12.33
C ARG A 233 15.38 2.86 -13.73
N HIS A 234 14.80 1.90 -14.45
CA HIS A 234 13.96 2.18 -15.61
C HIS A 234 12.56 2.64 -15.12
N TRP A 235 11.86 3.46 -15.91
CA TRP A 235 10.48 3.94 -15.62
C TRP A 235 10.43 4.81 -14.35
N LYS A 236 10.92 6.06 -14.46
CA LYS A 236 11.35 7.02 -13.39
C LYS A 236 10.45 7.24 -12.15
N GLN A 237 9.34 6.50 -11.99
CA GLN A 237 8.40 6.61 -10.87
C GLN A 237 7.86 5.27 -10.34
N HIS A 238 8.00 4.16 -11.08
CA HIS A 238 7.26 2.91 -10.78
C HIS A 238 8.11 1.63 -10.70
N GLY A 239 9.35 1.66 -11.19
CA GLY A 239 10.28 0.55 -11.02
C GLY A 239 10.61 0.31 -9.54
N ALA A 240 10.86 -0.95 -9.19
CA ALA A 240 11.19 -1.36 -7.83
C ALA A 240 12.10 -2.60 -7.84
N CYS A 241 12.83 -2.83 -6.76
CA CYS A 241 13.52 -4.09 -6.53
C CYS A 241 12.53 -5.29 -6.57
N VAL A 242 11.40 -5.16 -5.86
CA VAL A 242 10.28 -6.10 -5.93
C VAL A 242 8.99 -5.36 -6.27
N TYR A 243 8.30 -5.83 -7.31
CA TYR A 243 7.13 -5.19 -7.89
C TYR A 243 5.92 -6.13 -7.88
N VAL A 244 4.91 -5.81 -7.07
CA VAL A 244 3.65 -6.54 -6.98
C VAL A 244 2.51 -5.61 -7.41
N GLY A 245 2.02 -5.82 -8.62
CA GLY A 245 0.94 -5.04 -9.22
C GLY A 245 1.07 -4.97 -10.74
N GLY A 246 0.40 -4.01 -11.37
CA GLY A 246 0.13 -4.11 -12.80
C GLY A 246 -0.84 -5.25 -13.12
N GLY A 247 -1.15 -5.44 -14.39
CA GLY A 247 -2.03 -6.51 -14.84
C GLY A 247 -1.83 -6.87 -16.30
N ILE A 248 -2.02 -8.14 -16.62
CA ILE A 248 -1.84 -8.69 -17.96
C ILE A 248 -3.05 -9.53 -18.37
N GLU A 249 -3.41 -9.42 -19.64
CA GLU A 249 -4.43 -10.26 -20.28
C GLU A 249 -4.10 -10.50 -21.76
N ASN A 250 -4.78 -11.48 -22.38
CA ASN A 250 -4.81 -11.62 -23.83
C ASN A 250 -6.10 -11.07 -24.43
N SER A 251 -5.99 -10.50 -25.64
CA SER A 251 -7.12 -10.02 -26.42
C SER A 251 -7.04 -10.55 -27.86
N PRO A 252 -7.92 -11.49 -28.28
CA PRO A 252 -8.92 -12.19 -27.45
C PRO A 252 -8.30 -13.08 -26.37
N LYS A 253 -9.10 -13.51 -25.38
CA LYS A 253 -8.66 -14.47 -24.35
C LYS A 253 -8.15 -15.76 -24.99
N GLY A 254 -7.05 -16.30 -24.48
CA GLY A 254 -6.35 -17.45 -25.07
C GLY A 254 -5.59 -17.15 -26.37
N GLY A 255 -5.63 -15.91 -26.86
CA GLY A 255 -4.85 -15.47 -28.02
C GLY A 255 -3.39 -15.17 -27.69
N SER A 256 -2.61 -14.79 -28.71
CA SER A 256 -1.18 -14.46 -28.60
C SER A 256 -0.89 -12.96 -28.48
N THR A 257 -1.92 -12.12 -28.43
CA THR A 257 -1.79 -10.67 -28.29
C THR A 257 -1.97 -10.30 -26.82
N TYR A 258 -0.93 -9.77 -26.21
CA TYR A 258 -0.92 -9.34 -24.81
C TYR A 258 -1.25 -7.86 -24.66
N ILE A 259 -2.04 -7.55 -23.64
CA ILE A 259 -2.30 -6.20 -23.13
C ILE A 259 -1.74 -6.15 -21.72
N TYR A 260 -0.79 -5.25 -21.48
CA TYR A 260 -0.15 -5.07 -20.20
C TYR A 260 -0.42 -3.67 -19.64
N ASN A 261 -0.62 -3.62 -18.34
CA ASN A 261 -0.76 -2.40 -17.57
C ASN A 261 0.28 -2.43 -16.46
N TYR A 262 1.03 -1.35 -16.28
CA TYR A 262 1.80 -1.17 -15.05
C TYR A 262 1.16 -0.08 -14.20
N GLY A 263 1.49 -0.09 -12.90
CA GLY A 263 0.86 0.75 -11.88
C GLY A 263 -0.31 0.03 -11.22
N ARG A 264 -1.22 0.79 -10.62
CA ARG A 264 -2.38 0.27 -9.90
C ARG A 264 -3.39 -0.36 -10.85
N PHE A 265 -3.42 -1.67 -10.98
CA PHE A 265 -4.39 -2.37 -11.82
C PHE A 265 -5.79 -2.41 -11.17
N ARG A 266 -6.86 -2.30 -11.97
CA ARG A 266 -8.25 -2.35 -11.48
C ARG A 266 -9.08 -3.32 -12.35
N PRO A 267 -9.83 -4.28 -11.76
CA PRO A 267 -9.86 -4.59 -10.33
C PRO A 267 -8.48 -5.00 -9.79
N ASN A 268 -8.21 -4.72 -8.52
CA ASN A 268 -6.97 -5.17 -7.88
C ASN A 268 -6.88 -6.71 -7.92
N ARG A 269 -5.69 -7.28 -7.70
CA ARG A 269 -5.51 -8.74 -7.53
C ARG A 269 -6.48 -9.27 -6.47
N LYS A 270 -7.08 -10.44 -6.70
CA LYS A 270 -8.06 -11.05 -5.80
C LYS A 270 -7.44 -11.61 -4.52
N ALA A 271 -6.40 -12.42 -4.66
CA ALA A 271 -5.60 -12.93 -3.56
C ALA A 271 -4.59 -11.89 -3.05
N ALA A 272 -4.28 -11.98 -1.78
CA ALA A 272 -3.24 -11.24 -1.09
C ALA A 272 -2.66 -12.16 -0.03
N ARG A 273 -1.70 -11.69 0.78
CA ARG A 273 -0.79 -12.49 1.64
C ARG A 273 0.54 -12.77 0.97
N PHE A 274 1.15 -11.69 0.47
CA PHE A 274 2.57 -11.69 0.15
C PHE A 274 3.35 -11.54 1.45
N VAL A 275 3.82 -12.66 2.00
CA VAL A 275 4.75 -12.66 3.14
C VAL A 275 6.15 -12.86 2.59
N PHE A 276 6.98 -11.82 2.68
CA PHE A 276 8.38 -11.86 2.26
C PHE A 276 9.26 -11.90 3.50
N THR A 277 9.99 -13.00 3.69
CA THR A 277 10.89 -13.20 4.82
C THR A 277 12.34 -13.03 4.37
N ASN A 278 13.15 -12.38 5.19
CA ASN A 278 14.59 -12.21 4.97
C ASN A 278 14.92 -11.60 3.58
N LEU A 279 14.03 -10.72 3.07
CA LEU A 279 14.23 -10.01 1.81
C LEU A 279 15.24 -8.88 2.00
N LYS A 280 16.22 -8.81 1.10
CA LYS A 280 17.17 -7.71 1.01
C LYS A 280 17.00 -6.93 -0.28
N THR A 281 16.90 -5.60 -0.14
CA THR A 281 16.85 -4.68 -1.27
C THR A 281 17.96 -3.64 -1.18
N ALA A 282 18.62 -3.34 -2.30
CA ALA A 282 19.67 -2.33 -2.30
C ALA A 282 19.77 -1.53 -3.60
N ALA A 283 20.20 -0.29 -3.53
CA ALA A 283 20.46 0.55 -4.70
C ALA A 283 19.28 0.55 -5.71
N CYS A 284 18.06 0.72 -5.21
CA CYS A 284 16.82 0.73 -5.99
C CYS A 284 16.08 2.06 -5.81
N THR A 285 15.28 2.48 -6.80
CA THR A 285 14.38 3.64 -6.59
C THR A 285 13.39 3.35 -5.47
N LYS A 286 12.78 2.16 -5.50
CA LYS A 286 11.88 1.64 -4.47
C LYS A 286 12.30 0.21 -4.11
N GLY A 287 12.32 -0.13 -2.83
CA GLY A 287 12.59 -1.49 -2.36
C GLY A 287 11.44 -2.42 -2.76
N VAL A 288 10.30 -2.30 -2.08
CA VAL A 288 9.10 -3.08 -2.38
C VAL A 288 7.94 -2.17 -2.80
N VAL A 289 7.26 -2.52 -3.88
CA VAL A 289 6.01 -1.89 -4.31
C VAL A 289 4.89 -2.93 -4.28
N PHE A 290 3.81 -2.61 -3.56
CA PHE A 290 2.57 -3.38 -3.54
C PHE A 290 1.39 -2.46 -3.87
N TRP A 291 0.73 -2.71 -5.00
CA TRP A 291 -0.40 -1.91 -5.49
C TRP A 291 -1.76 -2.31 -4.92
N GLY A 292 -1.78 -3.16 -3.89
CA GLY A 292 -2.99 -3.54 -3.17
C GLY A 292 -3.70 -4.75 -3.75
N SER A 293 -4.77 -5.14 -3.06
CA SER A 293 -5.60 -6.31 -3.35
C SER A 293 -7.09 -5.96 -3.32
N GLY A 294 -7.95 -6.92 -3.67
CA GLY A 294 -9.39 -6.86 -3.46
C GLY A 294 -9.75 -6.93 -1.98
N TYR A 295 -10.95 -6.45 -1.62
CA TYR A 295 -11.37 -6.31 -0.22
C TYR A 295 -11.57 -7.63 0.54
N GLY A 296 -11.81 -8.75 -0.16
CA GLY A 296 -11.97 -10.07 0.45
C GLY A 296 -10.68 -10.87 0.56
N ALA A 297 -9.53 -10.25 0.34
CA ALA A 297 -8.25 -10.95 0.33
C ALA A 297 -7.75 -11.28 1.74
N SER A 298 -6.92 -12.32 1.84
CA SER A 298 -6.27 -12.70 3.11
C SER A 298 -5.33 -11.60 3.61
N GLU A 299 -5.40 -11.32 4.91
CA GLU A 299 -4.59 -10.28 5.57
C GLU A 299 -3.46 -10.88 6.44
N PRO A 300 -2.34 -10.15 6.71
CA PRO A 300 -1.91 -8.93 5.99
C PRO A 300 -1.84 -9.16 4.50
N HIS A 301 -2.23 -8.16 3.72
CA HIS A 301 -2.13 -8.24 2.27
C HIS A 301 -0.67 -8.36 1.81
N MET A 302 0.22 -7.59 2.46
CA MET A 302 1.67 -7.61 2.28
C MET A 302 2.35 -7.48 3.64
N LEU A 303 3.27 -8.40 3.96
CA LEU A 303 4.08 -8.38 5.16
C LEU A 303 5.54 -8.61 4.82
N LEU A 304 6.41 -7.69 5.22
CA LEU A 304 7.86 -7.86 5.15
C LEU A 304 8.38 -8.23 6.53
N GLN A 305 9.08 -9.36 6.66
CA GLN A 305 9.68 -9.79 7.93
C GLN A 305 11.19 -9.94 7.81
N ASN A 306 11.92 -9.44 8.81
CA ASN A 306 13.38 -9.36 8.79
C ASN A 306 13.88 -8.66 7.49
N PHE A 307 13.28 -7.52 7.19
CA PHE A 307 13.48 -6.82 5.92
C PHE A 307 14.70 -5.90 5.95
N GLU A 308 15.52 -5.96 4.90
CA GLU A 308 16.65 -5.06 4.71
C GLU A 308 16.48 -4.18 3.47
N ALA A 309 16.74 -2.88 3.63
CA ALA A 309 16.74 -1.92 2.54
C ALA A 309 17.90 -0.93 2.66
N HIS A 310 18.70 -0.79 1.60
CA HIS A 310 19.90 0.06 1.59
C HIS A 310 19.98 0.95 0.35
N ASP A 311 20.29 2.24 0.52
CA ASP A 311 20.44 3.19 -0.61
C ASP A 311 19.22 3.23 -1.53
N VAL A 312 18.03 3.30 -0.92
CA VAL A 312 16.74 3.37 -1.62
C VAL A 312 16.06 4.70 -1.38
N SER A 313 15.37 5.24 -2.39
CA SER A 313 14.56 6.46 -2.18
C SER A 313 13.38 6.17 -1.26
N LYS A 314 12.75 4.99 -1.43
CA LYS A 314 11.69 4.46 -0.55
C LYS A 314 11.94 2.97 -0.30
N ALA A 315 11.93 2.55 0.96
CA ALA A 315 12.08 1.15 1.33
C ALA A 315 10.84 0.34 0.98
N ALA A 316 9.65 0.88 1.28
CA ALA A 316 8.38 0.24 0.97
C ALA A 316 7.32 1.24 0.49
N HIS A 317 6.51 0.80 -0.47
CA HIS A 317 5.37 1.52 -1.02
C HIS A 317 4.16 0.57 -1.00
N PHE A 318 3.29 0.74 -0.02
CA PHE A 318 2.20 -0.18 0.26
C PHE A 318 0.83 0.39 -0.05
N MET A 319 -0.11 -0.50 -0.35
CA MET A 319 -1.52 -0.16 -0.47
C MET A 319 -2.37 -1.26 0.17
N GLY A 320 -3.35 -0.87 1.00
CA GLY A 320 -4.18 -1.80 1.79
C GLY A 320 -3.59 -2.11 3.17
N ASP A 321 -3.96 -3.26 3.74
CA ASP A 321 -3.56 -3.69 5.08
C ASP A 321 -2.18 -4.36 5.04
N CYS A 322 -1.13 -3.60 5.35
CA CYS A 322 0.27 -3.98 5.11
C CYS A 322 1.15 -3.77 6.34
N GLY A 323 2.33 -4.38 6.38
CA GLY A 323 3.27 -4.06 7.45
C GLY A 323 4.70 -4.51 7.22
N VAL A 324 5.56 -4.04 8.14
CA VAL A 324 6.94 -4.48 8.30
C VAL A 324 7.12 -4.92 9.75
N ASP A 325 7.62 -6.13 9.94
CA ASP A 325 7.95 -6.73 11.24
C ASP A 325 9.44 -7.09 11.29
N ARG A 326 10.21 -6.28 12.01
CA ARG A 326 11.68 -6.33 12.11
C ARG A 326 12.38 -6.00 10.80
N GLY A 327 13.35 -5.09 10.87
CA GLY A 327 14.16 -4.77 9.71
C GLY A 327 15.26 -3.74 9.95
N VAL A 328 16.12 -3.58 8.95
CA VAL A 328 17.17 -2.55 8.92
C VAL A 328 17.02 -1.74 7.65
N VAL A 329 16.78 -0.44 7.79
CA VAL A 329 16.65 0.47 6.66
C VAL A 329 17.74 1.53 6.74
N THR A 330 18.64 1.49 5.76
CA THR A 330 19.78 2.42 5.65
C THR A 330 19.52 3.38 4.49
N ALA A 331 19.24 4.66 4.80
CA ALA A 331 18.99 5.66 3.78
C ALA A 331 20.17 5.83 2.84
N HIS A 332 21.36 5.98 3.42
CA HIS A 332 22.62 6.07 2.69
C HIS A 332 23.71 5.28 3.39
N THR A 333 24.32 4.35 2.68
CA THR A 333 25.53 3.64 3.13
C THR A 333 26.78 4.47 2.81
N GLU A 334 27.95 3.91 3.10
CA GLU A 334 29.23 4.45 2.66
C GLU A 334 29.50 4.21 1.16
N ASN A 335 28.55 3.62 0.42
CA ASN A 335 28.71 3.43 -1.01
C ASN A 335 28.83 4.79 -1.74
N ARG A 336 30.06 5.13 -2.12
CA ARG A 336 30.39 6.32 -2.93
C ARG A 336 30.39 6.03 -4.42
N ALA A 337 30.24 4.76 -4.82
CA ALA A 337 30.24 4.35 -6.22
C ALA A 337 28.97 4.86 -6.90
N ARG A 338 29.10 6.00 -7.55
CA ARG A 338 28.26 6.35 -8.71
C ARG A 338 28.81 5.51 -9.85
N GLY A 339 28.40 4.25 -9.97
CA GLY A 339 28.84 3.39 -11.07
C GLY A 339 28.62 4.07 -12.43
N ASP A 340 29.29 3.58 -13.47
CA ASP A 340 29.19 4.03 -14.88
C ASP A 340 27.77 3.86 -15.50
N PHE A 341 26.77 3.57 -14.67
CA PHE A 341 25.35 3.61 -14.98
C PHE A 341 24.83 5.06 -14.97
N GLY A 342 25.42 5.94 -15.79
CA GLY A 342 25.17 7.40 -15.79
C GLY A 342 23.70 7.84 -15.91
N SER A 343 22.77 6.92 -16.19
CA SER A 343 21.32 7.16 -16.23
C SER A 343 20.60 7.01 -14.88
N ALA A 344 21.24 6.47 -13.83
CA ALA A 344 20.59 6.24 -12.55
C ALA A 344 21.56 6.24 -11.34
N PRO A 345 21.83 7.40 -10.72
CA PRO A 345 22.63 7.51 -9.50
C PRO A 345 21.90 6.95 -8.27
N LEU A 346 22.64 6.66 -7.18
CA LEU A 346 22.03 6.44 -5.85
C LEU A 346 21.14 7.65 -5.47
N PRO A 347 20.09 7.45 -4.66
CA PRO A 347 19.21 8.54 -4.25
C PRO A 347 20.02 9.67 -3.60
N ALA A 348 19.73 10.91 -4.01
CA ALA A 348 20.30 12.09 -3.34
C ALA A 348 19.61 12.34 -1.99
N THR A 349 18.31 12.05 -1.93
CA THR A 349 17.49 12.10 -0.72
C THR A 349 16.57 10.87 -0.66
N SER A 350 16.22 10.48 0.56
CA SER A 350 15.42 9.30 0.85
C SER A 350 14.25 9.65 1.78
N GLU A 351 13.06 9.23 1.38
CA GLU A 351 11.82 9.27 2.15
C GLU A 351 11.39 7.82 2.36
N LEU A 352 11.98 7.18 3.36
CA LEU A 352 12.09 5.72 3.43
C LEU A 352 10.73 5.02 3.50
N PHE A 353 9.78 5.62 4.22
CA PHE A 353 8.38 5.26 4.16
C PHE A 353 7.53 6.53 4.04
N LYS A 354 6.55 6.50 3.14
CA LYS A 354 5.53 7.55 3.02
C LYS A 354 4.17 6.89 2.94
N GLN A 355 3.26 7.29 3.79
CA GLN A 355 1.84 7.01 3.58
C GLN A 355 1.34 7.93 2.45
N TYR A 356 0.77 7.44 1.36
CA TYR A 356 0.56 8.27 0.16
C TYR A 356 -0.82 8.14 -0.53
N ASP A 357 -1.67 7.20 -0.14
CA ASP A 357 -2.98 6.93 -0.76
C ASP A 357 -4.02 6.59 0.31
N LEU A 358 -5.27 6.49 -0.13
CA LEU A 358 -6.44 6.08 0.63
C LEU A 358 -6.41 4.61 1.04
N ASN A 359 -7.06 4.31 2.16
CA ASN A 359 -7.24 2.97 2.74
C ASN A 359 -5.90 2.26 3.00
N MET A 360 -4.83 3.03 3.19
CA MET A 360 -3.55 2.49 3.64
C MET A 360 -3.63 2.26 5.14
N GLN A 361 -3.67 1.00 5.54
CA GLN A 361 -3.64 0.57 6.93
C GLN A 361 -2.28 -0.11 7.14
N THR A 362 -1.31 0.65 7.66
CA THR A 362 0.07 0.16 7.73
C THR A 362 0.58 0.08 9.15
N VAL A 363 1.28 -0.99 9.48
CA VAL A 363 2.01 -1.12 10.75
C VAL A 363 3.51 -1.27 10.48
N LEU A 364 4.33 -0.43 11.10
CA LEU A 364 5.79 -0.53 11.07
C LEU A 364 6.29 -0.87 12.47
N SER A 365 6.89 -2.05 12.62
CA SER A 365 7.39 -2.53 13.92
C SER A 365 8.82 -3.05 13.83
N GLY A 366 9.67 -2.68 14.79
CA GLY A 366 11.01 -3.28 14.95
C GLY A 366 12.04 -2.85 13.91
N ILE A 367 11.92 -1.63 13.36
CA ILE A 367 12.81 -1.16 12.28
C ILE A 367 13.94 -0.30 12.84
N ALA A 368 15.17 -0.66 12.50
CA ALA A 368 16.34 0.20 12.71
C ALA A 368 16.60 1.08 11.48
N PHE A 369 16.30 2.37 11.61
CA PHE A 369 16.61 3.39 10.64
C PHE A 369 18.01 3.97 10.90
N ARG A 370 18.83 4.08 9.84
CA ARG A 370 20.19 4.63 9.92
C ARG A 370 20.63 5.33 8.65
N GLY A 371 21.73 6.09 8.73
CA GLY A 371 22.33 6.76 7.58
C GLY A 371 21.52 7.94 7.02
N LEU A 372 20.62 8.53 7.81
CA LEU A 372 19.79 9.67 7.41
C LEU A 372 20.60 10.98 7.40
N ARG A 373 20.77 11.56 6.22
CA ARG A 373 21.44 12.84 5.97
C ARG A 373 20.42 13.98 5.91
N SER A 374 20.91 15.21 5.75
CA SER A 374 20.03 16.38 5.58
C SER A 374 19.09 16.18 4.38
N GLY A 375 17.80 16.46 4.58
CA GLY A 375 16.74 16.29 3.57
C GLY A 375 16.02 14.94 3.64
N ASP A 376 16.65 13.91 4.23
CA ASP A 376 16.03 12.61 4.39
C ASP A 376 14.99 12.58 5.51
N VAL A 377 14.10 11.59 5.45
CA VAL A 377 13.16 11.27 6.53
C VAL A 377 12.87 9.77 6.55
N ALA A 378 12.74 9.20 7.75
CA ALA A 378 12.40 7.80 7.93
C ALA A 378 10.92 7.54 7.61
N VAL A 379 10.00 8.32 8.17
CA VAL A 379 8.56 8.15 7.99
C VAL A 379 7.87 9.50 7.70
N SER A 380 7.08 9.57 6.65
CA SER A 380 6.22 10.72 6.34
C SER A 380 4.74 10.32 6.25
N ASP A 381 3.84 11.26 6.54
CA ASP A 381 2.38 11.05 6.45
C ASP A 381 1.80 11.28 5.05
N VAL A 382 0.48 11.06 4.93
CA VAL A 382 -0.32 11.30 3.72
C VAL A 382 -0.77 12.74 3.66
N ALA A 383 -0.32 13.47 2.65
CA ALA A 383 -0.83 14.80 2.34
C ALA A 383 -1.54 14.87 0.97
N VAL A 384 -2.01 13.75 0.44
CA VAL A 384 -2.47 13.66 -0.96
C VAL A 384 -3.90 13.16 -1.16
N SER A 385 -4.67 12.85 -0.09
CA SER A 385 -6.10 12.56 -0.22
C SER A 385 -7.07 13.35 0.68
N THR A 386 -8.22 13.74 0.10
CA THR A 386 -9.26 14.58 0.71
C THR A 386 -10.24 13.78 1.57
N THR A 387 -9.86 12.60 2.06
CA THR A 387 -10.66 11.75 2.94
C THR A 387 -9.64 10.90 3.68
N ILE A 388 -9.49 11.03 4.99
CA ILE A 388 -8.40 10.31 5.70
C ILE A 388 -8.93 8.96 6.15
N THR A 389 -8.86 8.02 5.22
CA THR A 389 -9.20 6.61 5.44
C THR A 389 -7.97 5.77 5.80
N SER A 390 -6.82 6.41 5.90
CA SER A 390 -5.54 5.75 6.14
C SER A 390 -5.17 5.83 7.62
N ALA A 391 -4.45 4.83 8.11
CA ALA A 391 -3.91 4.78 9.46
C ALA A 391 -2.51 4.16 9.43
N LEU A 392 -1.62 4.72 10.24
CA LEU A 392 -0.24 4.25 10.39
C LEU A 392 0.04 4.01 11.87
N SER A 393 0.47 2.80 12.19
CA SER A 393 0.94 2.46 13.53
C SER A 393 2.44 2.19 13.56
N LEU A 394 3.12 2.72 14.56
CA LEU A 394 4.58 2.70 14.71
C LEU A 394 4.96 2.09 16.06
N SER A 395 5.98 1.23 16.10
CA SER A 395 6.51 0.66 17.34
C SER A 395 7.93 0.12 17.16
N LYS A 396 8.71 0.09 18.23
CA LYS A 396 10.03 -0.52 18.35
C LYS A 396 10.97 0.02 17.26
N LEU A 397 10.84 1.31 16.94
CA LEU A 397 11.66 1.97 15.95
C LEU A 397 12.97 2.41 16.59
N GLN A 398 14.08 2.29 15.86
CA GLN A 398 15.38 2.77 16.29
C GLN A 398 15.90 3.77 15.27
N PHE A 399 16.45 4.88 15.74
CA PHE A 399 16.89 6.00 14.91
C PHE A 399 18.39 6.26 15.12
N ASN A 400 19.23 5.42 14.52
CA ASN A 400 20.67 5.38 14.77
C ASN A 400 21.36 6.58 14.10
N GLY A 401 21.69 7.60 14.91
CA GLY A 401 22.31 8.84 14.44
C GLY A 401 21.35 9.80 13.72
N ALA A 402 20.03 9.57 13.82
CA ALA A 402 19.03 10.44 13.22
C ALA A 402 18.37 11.35 14.27
N PRO A 403 18.53 12.68 14.14
CA PRO A 403 17.89 13.62 15.04
C PRO A 403 16.37 13.65 14.81
N PRO A 404 15.57 14.16 15.77
CA PRO A 404 14.10 14.10 15.73
C PRO A 404 13.47 14.57 14.41
N GLU A 405 13.98 15.63 13.80
CA GLU A 405 13.49 16.20 12.53
C GLU A 405 13.66 15.29 11.30
N ARG A 406 14.37 14.17 11.42
CA ARG A 406 14.52 13.15 10.36
C ARG A 406 13.77 11.86 10.67
N ARG A 407 13.17 11.73 11.86
CA ARG A 407 12.44 10.53 12.28
C ARG A 407 11.06 10.50 11.64
N VAL A 408 10.34 11.60 11.77
CA VAL A 408 9.03 11.80 11.18
C VAL A 408 8.92 13.16 10.51
N ARG A 409 8.08 13.25 9.49
CA ARG A 409 7.74 14.52 8.83
C ARG A 409 6.25 14.61 8.61
N HIS A 410 5.68 15.74 9.05
CA HIS A 410 4.36 16.17 8.64
C HIS A 410 4.45 16.84 7.27
N GLU A 411 3.75 16.29 6.29
CA GLU A 411 3.66 16.81 4.94
C GLU A 411 2.50 17.80 4.86
N ARG A 412 2.84 19.08 4.68
CA ARG A 412 1.83 20.13 4.48
C ARG A 412 1.12 19.93 3.16
N ALA A 413 -0.21 19.83 3.17
CA ALA A 413 -1.00 19.96 1.96
C ALA A 413 -2.35 20.66 2.17
N LEU A 414 -2.61 21.61 1.27
CA LEU A 414 -3.90 22.30 1.20
C LEU A 414 -4.94 21.40 0.53
N HIS A 415 -6.19 21.41 1.01
CA HIS A 415 -7.27 20.56 0.48
C HIS A 415 -7.33 20.52 -1.06
N CYS A 416 -7.18 21.63 -1.78
CA CYS A 416 -7.26 21.59 -3.25
C CYS A 416 -6.05 20.98 -3.96
N GLN A 417 -4.88 20.94 -3.29
CA GLN A 417 -3.66 20.30 -3.79
C GLN A 417 -3.72 18.78 -3.57
N VAL A 418 -4.58 18.37 -2.65
CA VAL A 418 -4.88 17.00 -2.28
C VAL A 418 -5.88 16.44 -3.31
N ARG A 419 -5.44 15.48 -4.14
CA ARG A 419 -6.19 14.81 -5.23
C ARG A 419 -7.04 15.73 -6.14
N SER A 420 -6.45 16.17 -7.26
CA SER A 420 -7.04 17.10 -8.25
C SER A 420 -8.43 16.74 -8.78
N ASN A 421 -8.83 15.47 -8.73
CA ASN A 421 -10.13 15.01 -9.22
C ASN A 421 -11.26 15.14 -8.18
N LEU A 422 -10.96 15.21 -6.87
CA LEU A 422 -11.95 15.33 -5.79
C LEU A 422 -12.33 16.79 -5.55
N ALA A 423 -11.36 17.70 -5.56
CA ALA A 423 -11.61 19.15 -5.47
C ALA A 423 -12.60 19.64 -6.54
N ASN A 424 -12.64 18.98 -7.70
CA ASN A 424 -13.52 19.29 -8.84
C ASN A 424 -14.82 18.45 -8.90
N LYS A 425 -15.06 17.52 -7.96
CA LYS A 425 -16.31 16.73 -7.95
C LYS A 425 -17.53 17.61 -7.68
N PRO A 426 -18.71 17.22 -8.18
CA PRO A 426 -19.98 17.74 -7.67
C PRO A 426 -19.99 17.62 -6.15
N HIS A 427 -20.40 18.68 -5.45
CA HIS A 427 -20.43 18.74 -3.98
C HIS A 427 -19.07 18.73 -3.28
N SER A 428 -17.96 19.03 -3.96
CA SER A 428 -16.73 19.43 -3.27
C SER A 428 -16.85 20.88 -2.81
N PRO A 429 -16.49 21.21 -1.56
CA PRO A 429 -16.57 22.58 -1.07
C PRO A 429 -15.58 23.51 -1.80
N CYS A 430 -14.52 22.94 -2.38
CA CYS A 430 -13.43 23.71 -3.01
C CYS A 430 -13.61 23.87 -4.52
N LYS A 431 -14.79 23.52 -5.04
CA LYS A 431 -15.08 23.61 -6.47
C LYS A 431 -15.05 25.07 -6.93
N GLY A 432 -14.16 25.37 -7.88
CA GLY A 432 -14.05 26.68 -8.53
C GLY A 432 -13.36 27.76 -7.69
N GLY A 433 -12.45 27.39 -6.78
CA GLY A 433 -11.55 28.32 -6.08
C GLY A 433 -11.00 27.73 -4.78
N CYS A 434 -9.70 27.48 -4.70
CA CYS A 434 -9.10 26.80 -3.55
C CYS A 434 -8.93 27.71 -2.33
N GLU A 435 -8.06 28.72 -2.47
CA GLU A 435 -7.64 29.58 -1.37
C GLU A 435 -8.77 30.51 -0.90
N SER A 436 -9.73 30.80 -1.80
CA SER A 436 -10.86 31.69 -1.50
C SER A 436 -12.09 30.98 -0.93
N LYS A 437 -12.29 29.69 -1.19
CA LYS A 437 -13.50 28.95 -0.73
C LYS A 437 -13.22 27.89 0.33
N CYS A 438 -11.99 27.38 0.37
CA CYS A 438 -11.54 26.32 1.26
C CYS A 438 -10.16 26.63 1.87
N PRO A 439 -9.95 27.82 2.45
CA PRO A 439 -8.68 28.05 3.11
C PRO A 439 -8.54 27.03 4.26
N GLY A 440 -7.48 26.24 4.23
CA GLY A 440 -7.10 25.33 5.31
C GLY A 440 -8.10 24.27 5.74
N THR A 441 -9.02 23.84 4.88
CA THR A 441 -10.09 22.92 5.29
C THR A 441 -9.58 21.51 5.63
N SER A 442 -9.53 21.21 6.93
CA SER A 442 -9.71 19.95 7.65
C SER A 442 -8.82 18.72 7.35
N PHE A 443 -8.16 18.62 6.19
CA PHE A 443 -7.50 17.36 5.81
C PHE A 443 -6.11 17.19 6.38
N SER A 444 -5.24 18.19 6.29
CA SER A 444 -3.98 18.16 7.03
C SER A 444 -4.30 17.93 8.51
N SER A 445 -5.32 18.63 9.02
CA SER A 445 -5.86 18.54 10.37
C SER A 445 -6.47 17.18 10.76
N GLN A 446 -6.62 16.22 9.85
CA GLN A 446 -7.23 14.91 10.12
C GLN A 446 -6.22 13.76 10.08
N ILE A 447 -4.92 14.03 9.92
CA ILE A 447 -3.87 13.00 9.84
C ILE A 447 -3.53 12.47 11.24
N THR A 448 -3.27 11.17 11.34
CA THR A 448 -2.86 10.52 12.60
C THR A 448 -1.83 9.45 12.39
N PHE A 449 -0.81 9.44 13.24
CA PHE A 449 -0.02 8.24 13.56
C PHE A 449 -0.35 7.76 14.96
N MET A 450 -0.52 6.45 15.09
CA MET A 450 -0.57 5.79 16.39
C MET A 450 0.81 5.24 16.71
N GLU A 451 1.44 5.76 17.75
CA GLU A 451 2.71 5.22 18.23
C GLU A 451 2.47 4.39 19.48
N ALA A 452 2.85 3.12 19.46
CA ALA A 452 2.55 2.21 20.55
C ALA A 452 3.50 2.35 21.76
N ASP A 453 4.71 2.91 21.58
CA ASP A 453 5.77 2.85 22.60
C ASP A 453 6.68 4.08 22.75
N GLY A 454 6.43 5.18 22.05
CA GLY A 454 7.19 6.42 22.22
C GLY A 454 8.58 6.44 21.55
N SER A 455 9.00 5.39 20.84
CA SER A 455 10.27 5.29 20.10
C SER A 455 10.61 6.46 19.14
N VAL A 456 9.62 7.07 18.49
CA VAL A 456 9.70 8.23 17.59
C VAL A 456 10.03 9.50 18.37
N VAL A 457 9.33 9.77 19.47
CA VAL A 457 9.51 10.99 20.27
C VAL A 457 10.60 10.87 21.33
N ALA A 458 11.10 9.66 21.58
CA ALA A 458 12.09 9.35 22.61
C ALA A 458 13.31 10.29 22.57
N GLY A 459 13.63 10.89 23.72
CA GLY A 459 14.73 11.82 23.90
C GLY A 459 14.50 13.23 23.32
N ALA A 460 13.39 13.46 22.62
CA ALA A 460 12.95 14.79 22.20
C ALA A 460 11.84 15.33 23.11
N LEU A 461 10.94 14.46 23.57
CA LEU A 461 9.88 14.77 24.53
C LEU A 461 10.00 13.86 25.76
N HIS A 462 9.49 14.33 26.90
CA HIS A 462 9.42 13.57 28.15
C HIS A 462 8.08 12.81 28.24
N MET A 463 7.84 11.89 27.32
CA MET A 463 6.63 11.07 27.26
C MET A 463 6.97 9.59 27.46
N ASP A 464 6.39 8.98 28.49
CA ASP A 464 6.51 7.54 28.75
C ASP A 464 5.32 6.80 28.12
N GLY A 465 5.60 5.75 27.33
CA GLY A 465 4.59 4.90 26.71
C GLY A 465 4.11 5.35 25.33
N GLY A 466 2.94 4.88 24.90
CA GLY A 466 2.41 5.16 23.57
C GLY A 466 1.97 6.62 23.38
N VAL A 467 2.09 7.13 22.16
CA VAL A 467 1.82 8.53 21.80
C VAL A 467 0.91 8.57 20.56
N LEU A 468 -0.07 9.45 20.55
CA LEU A 468 -0.82 9.82 19.35
C LEU A 468 -0.15 11.03 18.73
N LEU A 469 0.28 10.90 17.47
CA LEU A 469 0.78 12.02 16.69
C LEU A 469 -0.35 12.47 15.74
N GLY A 470 -0.99 13.57 16.08
CA GLY A 470 -1.95 14.22 15.19
C GLY A 470 -1.32 15.44 14.52
N SER A 471 -1.84 15.89 13.39
CA SER A 471 -1.33 17.09 12.71
C SER A 471 -1.33 18.33 13.62
N GLY A 472 -0.22 19.07 13.62
CA GLY A 472 0.00 20.31 14.36
C GLY A 472 0.42 21.44 13.42
N ASP A 473 -0.45 21.75 12.46
CA ASP A 473 -0.28 22.84 11.50
C ASP A 473 -0.31 24.23 12.16
N ARG A 474 -0.02 25.29 11.40
CA ARG A 474 -0.24 26.68 11.81
C ARG A 474 -1.64 27.16 11.44
N GLU A 475 -2.13 28.18 12.14
CA GLU A 475 -3.43 28.81 11.84
C GLU A 475 -3.52 29.33 10.39
N SER A 476 -2.42 29.91 9.88
CA SER A 476 -2.31 30.36 8.48
C SER A 476 -2.45 29.22 7.46
N GLU A 477 -2.31 27.97 7.88
CA GLU A 477 -2.36 26.79 7.02
C GLU A 477 -3.72 26.09 7.06
N THR A 478 -4.48 26.28 8.15
CA THR A 478 -5.68 25.48 8.48
C THR A 478 -6.92 26.32 8.80
N SER A 479 -6.85 27.64 8.63
CA SER A 479 -7.95 28.59 8.92
C SER A 479 -8.60 28.37 10.29
N GLY A 480 -7.75 28.13 11.30
CA GLY A 480 -8.15 27.94 12.69
C GLY A 480 -8.65 26.53 13.02
N THR A 481 -8.17 25.50 12.30
CA THR A 481 -8.36 24.07 12.66
C THR A 481 -7.06 23.38 13.11
N ASN A 482 -5.96 24.12 13.24
CA ASN A 482 -4.63 23.66 13.63
C ASN A 482 -4.55 22.90 14.96
N ASP A 483 -5.43 23.24 15.91
CA ASP A 483 -5.41 22.65 17.26
C ASP A 483 -6.36 21.46 17.39
N TRP A 484 -6.92 20.93 16.29
CA TRP A 484 -7.90 19.84 16.33
C TRP A 484 -7.39 18.56 17.02
N TRP A 485 -6.11 18.23 16.88
CA TRP A 485 -5.50 17.07 17.55
C TRP A 485 -4.90 17.36 18.92
N ARG A 486 -4.84 18.64 19.31
CA ARG A 486 -4.28 19.02 20.59
C ARG A 486 -5.20 18.56 21.72
N LEU A 487 -4.65 17.90 22.72
CA LEU A 487 -5.26 17.64 24.02
C LEU A 487 -4.48 18.43 25.09
N ASP A 488 -4.97 18.42 26.33
CA ASP A 488 -4.41 19.25 27.41
C ASP A 488 -2.96 18.91 27.76
N ASP A 489 -2.57 17.66 27.54
CA ASP A 489 -1.27 17.09 27.87
C ASP A 489 -0.40 16.83 26.63
N CYS A 490 -0.71 17.48 25.50
CA CYS A 490 0.09 17.34 24.29
C CYS A 490 1.21 18.38 24.17
N GLU A 491 2.27 18.00 23.49
CA GLU A 491 3.40 18.86 23.14
C GLU A 491 3.56 18.95 21.61
N ALA A 492 4.13 20.05 21.12
CA ALA A 492 4.40 20.22 19.70
C ALA A 492 5.66 19.46 19.27
N PHE A 493 5.61 18.72 18.16
CA PHE A 493 6.70 17.89 17.69
C PHE A 493 6.70 17.72 16.17
N GLN A 494 7.67 18.32 15.47
CA GLN A 494 7.89 18.11 14.02
C GLN A 494 6.65 18.31 13.13
N GLY A 495 5.81 19.30 13.47
CA GLY A 495 4.55 19.55 12.76
C GLY A 495 3.38 18.69 13.23
N PHE A 496 3.52 17.97 14.34
CA PHE A 496 2.48 17.20 15.01
C PHE A 496 2.19 17.74 16.41
N TRP A 497 0.98 17.48 16.90
CA TRP A 497 0.68 17.38 18.32
C TRP A 497 0.99 15.95 18.79
N ALA A 498 1.94 15.81 19.69
CA ALA A 498 2.26 14.56 20.36
C ALA A 498 1.50 14.47 21.67
N CYS A 499 0.62 13.48 21.79
CA CYS A 499 -0.32 13.32 22.90
C CYS A 499 -0.15 11.95 23.56
N PRO A 500 0.14 11.85 24.87
CA PRO A 500 0.24 10.56 25.54
C PRO A 500 -1.06 9.76 25.40
N THR A 501 -0.94 8.46 25.11
CA THR A 501 -2.12 7.58 24.94
C THR A 501 -2.74 7.16 26.27
N HIS A 502 -1.95 7.14 27.35
CA HIS A 502 -2.30 6.55 28.66
C HIS A 502 -2.84 5.12 28.55
N GLY A 503 -2.51 4.39 27.48
CA GLY A 503 -3.05 3.06 27.19
C GLY A 503 -4.54 3.02 26.86
N ARG A 504 -5.22 4.16 26.75
CA ARG A 504 -6.68 4.24 26.53
C ARG A 504 -7.10 5.11 25.34
N ARG A 505 -6.27 6.07 24.91
CA ARG A 505 -6.59 6.94 23.76
C ARG A 505 -6.19 6.30 22.44
N TYR A 506 -7.02 6.49 21.42
CA TYR A 506 -6.73 6.15 20.04
C TYR A 506 -7.32 7.18 19.06
N GLY A 507 -6.97 7.07 17.78
CA GLY A 507 -7.59 7.87 16.72
C GLY A 507 -8.90 7.23 16.24
N ALA A 508 -10.04 7.87 16.53
CA ALA A 508 -11.35 7.44 16.04
C ALA A 508 -11.74 8.16 14.75
N MET A 509 -12.57 7.50 13.95
CA MET A 509 -13.15 8.08 12.74
C MET A 509 -14.66 7.88 12.71
N LEU A 510 -15.40 8.99 12.61
CA LEU A 510 -16.85 9.01 12.34
C LEU A 510 -17.12 9.65 10.99
N ARG A 511 -18.23 9.28 10.35
CA ARG A 511 -18.80 10.01 9.21
C ARG A 511 -20.23 10.45 9.53
N VAL A 512 -20.60 11.68 9.17
CA VAL A 512 -21.92 12.25 9.48
C VAL A 512 -22.62 12.75 8.21
N LEU A 513 -23.85 12.30 7.99
CA LEU A 513 -24.68 12.61 6.80
C LEU A 513 -26.12 12.98 7.17
N ALA A 514 -26.81 13.69 6.28
CA ALA A 514 -28.22 14.07 6.38
C ALA A 514 -29.14 12.88 6.10
N GLY A 515 -29.33 12.01 7.09
CA GLY A 515 -30.27 10.89 7.06
C GLY A 515 -29.73 9.61 6.39
N HIS A 516 -30.50 8.53 6.50
CA HIS A 516 -30.20 7.23 5.92
C HIS A 516 -31.50 6.61 5.39
N ALA A 517 -31.49 6.14 4.14
CA ALA A 517 -32.45 5.15 3.68
C ALA A 517 -31.83 4.29 2.57
N GLY A 518 -31.26 3.14 2.92
CA GLY A 518 -31.00 2.01 2.01
C GLY A 518 -29.90 2.21 0.95
N ARG A 519 -29.10 3.27 1.07
CA ARG A 519 -28.12 3.70 0.06
C ARG A 519 -26.71 3.22 0.44
N ARG A 520 -26.33 2.01 0.01
CA ARG A 520 -24.95 1.47 0.20
C ARG A 520 -23.87 2.36 -0.44
N ASP A 521 -24.23 3.21 -1.40
CA ASP A 521 -23.34 4.21 -2.01
C ASP A 521 -22.90 5.31 -1.02
N LEU A 522 -23.63 5.51 0.07
CA LEU A 522 -23.30 6.49 1.12
C LEU A 522 -22.33 5.97 2.18
N SER A 523 -21.88 4.71 2.10
CA SER A 523 -20.87 4.17 3.02
C SER A 523 -19.45 4.61 2.63
N ASN A 524 -19.18 4.88 1.34
CA ASN A 524 -17.83 5.16 0.88
C ASN A 524 -17.35 6.54 1.37
N PRO A 525 -16.44 6.60 2.37
CA PRO A 525 -16.01 7.85 2.95
C PRO A 525 -15.14 8.66 1.98
N GLU A 526 -14.71 8.08 0.85
CA GLU A 526 -13.79 8.67 -0.13
C GLU A 526 -14.40 9.69 -1.10
N VAL A 527 -15.73 9.82 -1.12
CA VAL A 527 -16.45 10.63 -2.12
C VAL A 527 -17.32 11.67 -1.41
N PRO A 528 -17.21 12.96 -1.81
CA PRO A 528 -18.13 14.00 -1.38
C PRO A 528 -19.59 13.61 -1.66
N SER A 529 -20.47 13.84 -0.68
CA SER A 529 -21.89 13.48 -0.79
C SER A 529 -22.77 14.72 -0.87
N ALA A 530 -23.86 14.65 -1.63
CA ALA A 530 -24.93 15.65 -1.59
C ALA A 530 -25.61 15.71 -0.21
N ASP A 531 -25.56 14.60 0.53
CA ASP A 531 -26.11 14.47 1.89
C ASP A 531 -25.12 14.94 2.96
N ALA A 532 -24.00 15.58 2.58
CA ALA A 532 -23.05 16.14 3.53
C ALA A 532 -23.69 17.27 4.34
N LEU A 533 -23.67 17.14 5.68
CA LEU A 533 -24.07 18.21 6.58
C LEU A 533 -22.93 19.21 6.77
N ALA A 534 -23.25 20.50 6.72
CA ALA A 534 -22.30 21.54 7.09
C ALA A 534 -22.33 21.74 8.62
N ALA A 535 -21.18 21.60 9.25
CA ALA A 535 -21.04 21.65 10.70
C ALA A 535 -19.63 22.08 11.12
N THR A 536 -19.49 22.45 12.37
CA THR A 536 -18.18 22.55 13.03
C THR A 536 -18.16 21.57 14.20
N ALA A 537 -17.18 20.67 14.20
CA ALA A 537 -16.91 19.80 15.32
C ALA A 537 -15.95 20.50 16.30
N TYR A 538 -16.20 20.37 17.59
CA TYR A 538 -15.37 20.88 18.67
C TYR A 538 -14.99 19.74 19.59
N GLN A 539 -13.79 19.72 20.14
CA GLN A 539 -13.53 18.86 21.29
C GLN A 539 -14.35 19.37 22.49
N PHE A 540 -14.89 18.45 23.30
CA PHE A 540 -15.55 18.81 24.57
C PHE A 540 -14.64 19.70 25.42
N GLY A 541 -15.21 20.72 26.04
CA GLY A 541 -14.51 21.70 26.88
C GLY A 541 -13.72 22.77 26.13
N HIS A 542 -13.49 22.64 24.81
CA HIS A 542 -12.52 23.47 24.09
C HIS A 542 -13.05 24.10 22.80
N ALA A 543 -13.58 25.32 22.88
CA ALA A 543 -14.07 26.07 21.72
C ALA A 543 -12.98 26.39 20.66
N GLY A 544 -11.71 26.45 21.08
CA GLY A 544 -10.57 26.68 20.18
C GLY A 544 -10.09 25.44 19.41
N ARG A 545 -10.47 24.24 19.86
CA ARG A 545 -10.05 22.96 19.24
C ARG A 545 -11.17 22.46 18.34
N ARG A 546 -11.15 22.89 17.09
CA ARG A 546 -12.26 22.69 16.16
C ARG A 546 -11.84 22.15 14.81
N LEU A 547 -12.77 21.44 14.17
CA LEU A 547 -12.67 20.91 12.82
C LEU A 547 -13.87 21.37 12.02
N ARG A 548 -13.62 21.99 10.86
CA ARG A 548 -14.68 22.41 9.96
C ARG A 548 -15.11 21.25 9.06
N MET A 549 -16.42 20.99 9.02
CA MET A 549 -17.07 20.08 8.07
C MET A 549 -17.91 20.92 7.11
N ASP A 550 -17.46 21.07 5.87
CA ASP A 550 -18.15 21.83 4.82
C ASP A 550 -18.63 20.90 3.71
N LYS A 551 -19.78 21.24 3.09
CA LYS A 551 -20.57 20.43 2.12
C LYS A 551 -19.70 19.67 1.10
N GLY A 552 -19.21 18.49 1.52
CA GLY A 552 -18.35 17.55 0.80
C GLY A 552 -17.33 16.81 1.67
N ILE A 553 -16.94 17.36 2.84
CA ILE A 553 -16.16 16.68 3.88
C ILE A 553 -17.11 16.23 4.98
N THR A 554 -17.21 14.92 5.17
CA THR A 554 -18.23 14.31 6.05
C THR A 554 -17.61 13.53 7.20
N THR A 555 -16.29 13.52 7.30
CA THR A 555 -15.53 12.71 8.25
C THR A 555 -14.97 13.56 9.37
N ILE A 556 -14.95 12.96 10.55
CA ILE A 556 -14.25 13.47 11.72
C ILE A 556 -13.23 12.38 12.06
N ASN A 557 -11.94 12.66 11.85
CA ASN A 557 -10.86 11.83 12.37
C ASN A 557 -10.16 12.63 13.48
N GLY A 558 -10.11 12.09 14.69
CA GLY A 558 -9.66 12.83 15.86
C GLY A 558 -9.30 11.91 17.04
N PRO A 559 -8.74 12.49 18.12
CA PRO A 559 -8.52 11.75 19.36
C PRO A 559 -9.86 11.41 20.01
N CYS A 560 -9.91 10.30 20.74
CA CYS A 560 -11.11 9.84 21.42
C CYS A 560 -10.80 9.04 22.70
N CYS A 561 -11.86 8.43 23.26
CA CYS A 561 -11.94 7.57 24.44
C CYS A 561 -12.17 8.33 25.73
N ASP A 562 -11.20 9.14 26.12
CA ASP A 562 -11.33 10.06 27.25
C ASP A 562 -11.69 11.48 26.81
N SER A 563 -11.90 11.69 25.51
CA SER A 563 -12.45 12.88 24.90
C SER A 563 -13.58 12.53 23.92
N GLY A 564 -14.40 13.53 23.58
CA GLY A 564 -15.45 13.41 22.59
C GLY A 564 -15.66 14.72 21.82
N TRP A 565 -16.57 14.68 20.85
CA TRP A 565 -16.76 15.77 19.91
C TRP A 565 -18.18 16.32 19.96
N TYR A 566 -18.31 17.64 19.94
CA TYR A 566 -19.58 18.33 19.85
C TYR A 566 -19.79 18.88 18.43
N LEU A 567 -20.91 18.55 17.81
CA LEU A 567 -21.29 19.06 16.49
C LEU A 567 -22.23 20.25 16.60
N SER A 568 -21.78 21.37 16.04
CA SER A 568 -22.61 22.54 15.77
C SER A 568 -22.97 22.57 14.29
N PHE A 569 -24.22 22.31 13.93
CA PHE A 569 -24.70 22.37 12.55
C PHE A 569 -24.99 23.82 12.13
N ASP A 570 -24.53 24.22 10.94
CA ASP A 570 -24.70 25.61 10.46
C ASP A 570 -26.15 26.00 10.24
N GLY A 571 -26.97 25.05 9.78
CA GLY A 571 -28.42 25.24 9.55
C GLY A 571 -29.28 25.07 10.80
N GLY A 572 -28.65 24.93 11.98
CA GLY A 572 -29.30 24.45 13.19
C GLY A 572 -29.49 22.93 13.21
N ALA A 573 -30.14 22.43 14.27
CA ALA A 573 -30.33 21.01 14.50
C ALA A 573 -31.16 20.37 13.37
N PRO A 574 -30.64 19.35 12.67
CA PRO A 574 -31.39 18.66 11.63
C PRO A 574 -32.47 17.75 12.25
N LEU A 575 -33.58 17.56 11.53
CA LEU A 575 -34.62 16.59 11.92
C LEU A 575 -34.09 15.15 11.88
N LYS A 576 -33.17 14.85 10.97
CA LYS A 576 -32.55 13.53 10.82
C LYS A 576 -31.08 13.67 10.43
N PHE A 577 -30.25 12.82 11.01
CA PHE A 577 -28.87 12.63 10.58
C PHE A 577 -28.40 11.22 10.89
N THR A 578 -27.31 10.80 10.25
CA THR A 578 -26.73 9.47 10.42
C THR A 578 -25.26 9.58 10.74
N VAL A 579 -24.80 8.78 11.71
CA VAL A 579 -23.41 8.70 12.14
C VAL A 579 -22.89 7.30 11.83
N PHE A 580 -21.94 7.19 10.90
CA PHE A 580 -21.26 5.93 10.60
C PHE A 580 -20.01 5.81 11.46
N ALA A 581 -19.84 4.68 12.12
CA ALA A 581 -18.65 4.36 12.90
C ALA A 581 -17.61 3.74 11.96
N SER A 582 -16.72 4.56 11.39
CA SER A 582 -15.73 4.09 10.41
C SER A 582 -14.49 3.48 11.06
N ARG A 583 -14.08 3.96 12.24
CA ARG A 583 -12.99 3.37 13.03
C ARG A 583 -13.21 3.72 14.49
N VAL A 584 -13.84 2.81 15.23
CA VAL A 584 -14.12 2.94 16.66
C VAL A 584 -13.97 1.55 17.27
N ALA A 585 -13.42 1.41 18.47
CA ALA A 585 -13.44 0.12 19.19
C ALA A 585 -14.27 0.21 20.48
N GLY A 586 -14.17 1.35 21.18
CA GLY A 586 -14.92 1.69 22.37
C GLY A 586 -14.51 3.06 22.89
N SER A 587 -15.27 3.65 23.81
CA SER A 587 -14.93 4.94 24.43
C SER A 587 -15.11 4.86 25.94
N ASP A 588 -14.50 5.74 26.72
CA ASP A 588 -14.75 5.84 28.18
C ASP A 588 -15.98 6.71 28.48
N GLY A 589 -16.58 7.30 27.45
CA GLY A 589 -17.78 8.13 27.55
C GLY A 589 -18.49 8.34 26.22
N PRO A 590 -19.38 9.32 26.13
CA PRO A 590 -19.97 9.74 24.86
C PRO A 590 -18.88 10.20 23.89
N LEU A 591 -18.94 9.72 22.65
CA LEU A 591 -17.99 10.12 21.60
C LEU A 591 -18.49 11.35 20.83
N LEU A 592 -19.81 11.52 20.76
CA LEU A 592 -20.44 12.59 19.99
C LEU A 592 -21.52 13.29 20.80
N ALA A 593 -21.66 14.60 20.67
CA ALA A 593 -22.80 15.35 21.18
C ALA A 593 -23.28 16.44 20.21
N THR A 594 -24.52 16.90 20.35
CA THR A 594 -25.05 18.05 19.60
C THR A 594 -26.25 18.66 20.32
N SER A 595 -26.49 19.97 20.15
CA SER A 595 -27.68 20.64 20.67
C SER A 595 -28.93 20.30 19.87
N LEU A 596 -30.05 20.19 20.58
CA LEU A 596 -31.39 20.01 20.03
C LEU A 596 -32.29 21.20 20.42
N PRO A 597 -33.38 21.45 19.67
CA PRO A 597 -34.36 22.44 20.08
C PRO A 597 -35.02 22.04 21.41
N PRO A 598 -35.34 22.99 22.31
CA PRO A 598 -36.00 22.69 23.58
C PRO A 598 -37.28 21.86 23.44
N GLY A 599 -37.39 20.81 24.25
CA GLY A 599 -38.50 19.87 24.24
C GLY A 599 -38.60 19.05 22.94
N ALA A 600 -37.48 18.84 22.24
CA ALA A 600 -37.39 17.83 21.18
C ALA A 600 -37.36 16.43 21.80
N SER A 601 -38.14 15.51 21.24
CA SER A 601 -37.99 14.07 21.51
C SER A 601 -37.06 13.45 20.46
N VAL A 602 -36.19 12.53 20.89
CA VAL A 602 -35.21 11.89 20.01
C VAL A 602 -35.32 10.37 20.08
N ALA A 603 -35.33 9.76 18.89
CA ALA A 603 -35.15 8.33 18.69
C ALA A 603 -33.80 8.08 18.01
N VAL A 604 -33.06 7.11 18.53
CA VAL A 604 -31.80 6.66 17.95
C VAL A 604 -31.91 5.18 17.62
N GLU A 605 -31.53 4.80 16.42
CA GLU A 605 -31.45 3.40 15.99
C GLU A 605 -29.99 3.03 15.73
N ARG A 606 -29.55 1.88 16.24
CA ARG A 606 -28.26 1.26 15.90
C ARG A 606 -28.50 0.27 14.78
N CYS A 607 -27.75 0.40 13.70
CA CYS A 607 -27.88 -0.43 12.52
C CYS A 607 -26.58 -1.15 12.19
N SER A 608 -26.69 -2.40 11.72
CA SER A 608 -25.63 -3.22 11.16
C SER A 608 -26.07 -3.75 9.79
N GLY A 609 -25.53 -3.16 8.72
CA GLY A 609 -26.01 -3.41 7.35
C GLY A 609 -27.47 -2.99 7.19
N ASP A 610 -28.33 -3.92 6.76
CA ASP A 610 -29.76 -3.68 6.55
C ASP A 610 -30.60 -3.93 7.83
N ARG A 611 -29.96 -4.27 8.97
CA ARG A 611 -30.65 -4.54 10.25
C ARG A 611 -30.52 -3.35 11.17
N CYS A 612 -31.64 -2.81 11.64
CA CYS A 612 -31.69 -1.72 12.63
C CYS A 612 -32.46 -2.14 13.88
N ALA A 613 -32.04 -1.62 15.03
CA ALA A 613 -32.74 -1.78 16.29
C ALA A 613 -32.74 -0.46 17.08
N PRO A 614 -33.84 -0.11 17.77
CA PRO A 614 -33.87 1.03 18.67
C PRO A 614 -32.78 0.92 19.74
N LEU A 615 -32.07 2.03 19.96
CA LEU A 615 -31.10 2.15 21.04
C LEU A 615 -31.83 2.62 22.31
N ALA A 616 -31.42 2.16 23.49
CA ALA A 616 -32.01 2.61 24.74
C ALA A 616 -31.45 3.99 25.13
N ALA A 617 -32.33 4.86 25.65
CA ALA A 617 -31.92 6.09 26.30
C ALA A 617 -31.36 5.78 27.69
N ALA A 618 -30.20 6.35 28.02
CA ALA A 618 -29.64 6.32 29.36
C ALA A 618 -30.36 7.33 30.26
N GLU A 619 -30.47 7.01 31.55
CA GLU A 619 -31.15 7.87 32.55
C GLU A 619 -30.30 9.08 32.96
N SER A 620 -28.98 9.00 32.80
CA SER A 620 -28.05 10.05 33.17
C SER A 620 -26.75 9.96 32.38
N LEU A 621 -25.96 11.04 32.40
CA LEU A 621 -24.63 11.05 31.76
C LEU A 621 -23.67 10.06 32.43
N GLY A 622 -23.80 9.86 33.75
CA GLY A 622 -23.04 8.86 34.49
C GLY A 622 -23.38 7.44 34.04
N ALA A 623 -24.66 7.12 33.89
CA ALA A 623 -25.10 5.84 33.36
C ALA A 623 -24.63 5.61 31.91
N LEU A 624 -24.69 6.64 31.07
CA LEU A 624 -24.20 6.57 29.69
C LEU A 624 -22.68 6.32 29.64
N ARG A 625 -21.89 6.96 30.51
CA ARG A 625 -20.44 6.74 30.60
C ARG A 625 -20.09 5.33 31.07
N ALA A 626 -20.83 4.80 32.04
CA ALA A 626 -20.59 3.46 32.59
C ALA A 626 -21.07 2.30 31.69
N ALA A 627 -21.86 2.58 30.66
CA ALA A 627 -22.41 1.54 29.79
C ALA A 627 -21.33 0.82 28.97
N ALA A 628 -21.39 -0.52 28.89
CA ALA A 628 -20.48 -1.27 28.02
C ALA A 628 -20.87 -1.16 26.53
N ALA A 629 -22.17 -1.00 26.24
CA ALA A 629 -22.71 -0.92 24.88
C ALA A 629 -22.89 0.52 24.40
N SER A 630 -23.19 0.69 23.11
CA SER A 630 -23.71 1.96 22.60
C SER A 630 -24.97 2.39 23.34
N GLY A 631 -25.16 3.70 23.47
CA GLY A 631 -26.32 4.30 24.11
C GLY A 631 -26.45 5.77 23.74
N TYR A 632 -27.55 6.39 24.14
CA TYR A 632 -27.70 7.83 24.00
C TYR A 632 -28.35 8.46 25.23
N LEU A 633 -28.19 9.78 25.38
CA LEU A 633 -28.85 10.58 26.41
C LEU A 633 -29.28 11.91 25.78
N VAL A 634 -30.48 12.38 26.09
CA VAL A 634 -30.82 13.80 25.94
C VAL A 634 -30.87 14.39 27.33
N ASP A 635 -29.98 15.35 27.62
CA ASP A 635 -29.90 15.94 28.95
C ASP A 635 -30.89 17.10 29.16
N ALA A 636 -30.89 17.67 30.38
CA ALA A 636 -31.78 18.76 30.75
C ALA A 636 -31.54 20.05 29.95
N GLU A 637 -30.37 20.22 29.36
CA GLU A 637 -30.00 21.37 28.53
C GLU A 637 -30.30 21.13 27.04
N SER A 638 -31.05 20.06 26.72
CA SER A 638 -31.39 19.65 25.36
C SER A 638 -30.17 19.29 24.50
N ARG A 639 -29.12 18.71 25.11
CA ARG A 639 -27.98 18.13 24.38
C ARG A 639 -28.17 16.64 24.19
N LEU A 640 -28.07 16.18 22.94
CA LEU A 640 -27.93 14.76 22.63
C LEU A 640 -26.47 14.34 22.84
N PHE A 641 -26.25 13.30 23.62
CA PHE A 641 -24.98 12.57 23.73
C PHE A 641 -25.14 11.18 23.12
N LEU A 642 -24.16 10.76 22.32
CA LEU A 642 -24.08 9.43 21.74
C LEU A 642 -22.79 8.74 22.19
N ARG A 643 -22.96 7.59 22.83
CA ARG A 643 -21.88 6.62 23.07
C ARG A 643 -21.86 5.63 21.92
N ILE A 644 -20.71 5.53 21.26
CA ILE A 644 -20.51 4.71 20.07
C ILE A 644 -19.48 3.64 20.40
N VAL A 645 -19.91 2.38 20.39
CA VAL A 645 -19.05 1.21 20.59
C VAL A 645 -19.24 0.28 19.40
N ASP A 646 -18.12 -0.15 18.81
CA ASP A 646 -18.11 -1.16 17.76
C ASP A 646 -17.31 -2.39 18.22
N ALA A 647 -18.02 -3.30 18.90
CA ALA A 647 -17.42 -4.54 19.40
C ALA A 647 -17.01 -5.50 18.27
N GLU A 648 -17.46 -5.28 17.03
CA GLU A 648 -17.11 -6.11 15.88
C GLU A 648 -15.89 -5.56 15.12
N ASN A 649 -15.44 -4.35 15.43
CA ASN A 649 -14.26 -3.78 14.79
C ASN A 649 -13.00 -4.54 15.21
N ARG A 650 -12.39 -5.24 14.25
CA ARG A 650 -11.20 -6.06 14.49
C ARG A 650 -9.94 -5.23 14.32
N ALA A 651 -8.91 -5.56 15.09
CA ALA A 651 -7.57 -5.05 14.84
C ALA A 651 -6.88 -5.85 13.73
N PHE A 652 -5.96 -5.18 13.05
CA PHE A 652 -4.94 -5.77 12.20
C PHE A 652 -3.62 -5.73 12.98
N SER A 653 -2.95 -6.88 13.13
CA SER A 653 -1.80 -7.03 14.03
C SER A 653 -0.50 -7.36 13.29
N VAL A 654 0.57 -6.61 13.58
CA VAL A 654 1.93 -6.86 13.06
C VAL A 654 2.96 -6.54 14.14
N GLY A 655 3.92 -7.44 14.38
CA GLY A 655 5.00 -7.21 15.36
C GLY A 655 4.54 -7.00 16.82
N GLY A 656 3.32 -7.46 17.14
CA GLY A 656 2.67 -7.24 18.43
C GLY A 656 1.98 -5.88 18.59
N VAL A 657 1.79 -5.14 17.49
CA VAL A 657 1.05 -3.87 17.45
C VAL A 657 -0.31 -4.11 16.82
N ASP A 658 -1.36 -3.69 17.51
CA ASP A 658 -2.74 -3.77 17.05
C ASP A 658 -3.18 -2.42 16.48
N GLN A 659 -3.56 -2.39 15.20
CA GLN A 659 -4.18 -1.24 14.56
C GLN A 659 -5.65 -1.53 14.31
N LEU A 660 -6.55 -0.70 14.87
CA LEU A 660 -7.97 -0.81 14.56
C LEU A 660 -8.21 -0.63 13.08
N ARG A 661 -8.95 -1.57 12.49
CA ARG A 661 -9.30 -1.48 11.08
C ARG A 661 -10.26 -0.32 10.86
N GLN A 662 -10.13 0.24 9.68
CA GLN A 662 -11.19 1.06 9.16
C GLN A 662 -12.29 0.15 8.59
N GLY A 663 -13.50 0.25 9.15
CA GLY A 663 -14.70 -0.38 8.62
C GLY A 663 -15.03 0.20 7.25
N ARG A 664 -14.65 -0.51 6.18
CA ARG A 664 -14.81 -0.04 4.79
C ARG A 664 -16.26 -0.12 4.28
N ASP A 665 -17.10 -0.93 4.92
CA ASP A 665 -18.51 -1.08 4.54
C ASP A 665 -19.47 -0.19 5.35
N ALA A 666 -18.95 0.57 6.33
CA ALA A 666 -19.77 1.35 7.26
C ALA A 666 -20.95 0.53 7.80
N SER A 667 -20.70 -0.76 8.09
CA SER A 667 -21.72 -1.71 8.52
C SER A 667 -22.44 -1.18 9.75
N LEU A 668 -21.69 -0.64 10.72
CA LEU A 668 -22.22 0.01 11.89
C LEU A 668 -22.52 1.50 11.66
N TYR A 669 -23.78 1.88 11.84
CA TYR A 669 -24.20 3.27 11.84
C TYR A 669 -25.38 3.52 12.78
N PHE A 670 -25.57 4.79 13.13
CA PHE A 670 -26.58 5.27 14.07
C PHE A 670 -27.47 6.27 13.36
N GLN A 671 -28.76 5.97 13.24
CA GLN A 671 -29.75 6.90 12.71
C GLN A 671 -30.35 7.69 13.86
N VAL A 672 -30.30 9.02 13.76
CA VAL A 672 -30.88 9.92 14.76
C VAL A 672 -32.07 10.62 14.12
N THR A 673 -33.23 10.52 14.76
CA THR A 673 -34.45 11.25 14.39
C THR A 673 -34.90 12.12 15.55
N SER A 674 -35.05 13.42 15.30
CA SER A 674 -35.57 14.41 16.25
C SER A 674 -36.96 14.86 15.82
N SER A 675 -37.87 15.05 16.78
CA SER A 675 -39.21 15.58 16.52
C SER A 675 -39.22 17.09 16.20
N LYS A 676 -38.11 17.80 16.48
CA LYS A 676 -37.94 19.23 16.19
C LYS A 676 -36.56 19.48 15.57
N GLY A 677 -36.50 20.38 14.60
CA GLY A 677 -35.27 20.90 14.03
C GLY A 677 -35.26 22.43 14.04
N GLY A 678 -34.19 23.02 13.51
CA GLY A 678 -34.06 24.47 13.37
C GLY A 678 -32.97 25.06 14.26
N ALA A 679 -32.97 26.39 14.38
CA ALA A 679 -31.90 27.13 15.05
C ALA A 679 -31.75 26.70 16.53
N VAL A 680 -30.51 26.38 16.91
CA VAL A 680 -30.13 26.02 18.26
C VAL A 680 -28.81 26.71 18.61
N ALA A 681 -28.68 27.17 19.85
CA ALA A 681 -27.42 27.72 20.32
C ALA A 681 -26.39 26.59 20.52
N MET A 682 -25.13 26.91 20.25
CA MET A 682 -24.03 26.02 20.62
C MET A 682 -23.99 25.90 22.14
N ASN A 683 -24.09 24.67 22.65
CA ASN A 683 -23.92 24.36 24.07
C ASN A 683 -22.86 23.28 24.22
N LEU A 684 -21.58 23.72 24.20
CA LEU A 684 -20.42 22.84 24.24
C LEU A 684 -20.34 22.15 25.62
N PRO A 685 -20.41 20.81 25.71
CA PRO A 685 -20.21 20.09 26.95
C PRO A 685 -18.81 20.37 27.52
N PRO A 686 -18.65 20.38 28.86
CA PRO A 686 -17.35 20.55 29.49
C PRO A 686 -16.41 19.37 29.23
#